data_AF-A0A6J4E0X0-F1
#
_entry.id   AF-A0A6J4E0X0-F1
#
_cell.length_a   1.000
_cell.length_b   1.000
_cell.length_c   1.000
_cell.angle_alpha   90.00
_cell.angle_beta   90.00
_cell.angle_gamma   90.00
#
_symmetry.space_group_name_H-M   'P 1'
#
loop_
_entity.id
_entity.type
_entity.pdbx_description
1 polymer ?
#
loop_
_entity_poly.entity_id
_entity_poly.type
_entity_poly.pdbx_seq_one_letter_code
_entity_poly.pdbx_strand_id
1 'polypeptide(L)'
;MAVHPEPPLPRLDGERLLAQLAELGAVGADDSGGRTRIALTDTDKAGRDLLVSWMRELELEVRIDRIGNLFGTLPGGAAGTPALMLGSHIDSVANAGALDGCYGVLAGLAVVRAFREAGIEPLRPITVAAFTNEEGVRYQPDMLGSLVYAGGLPVEQALDIVGSDGSRLGDELRRIGYAGDLEPGGIPVHEYLELHIEQGPVLEAEDLQIGVVENLQGISWQQVTVRGHANHAGTTPTRLRYDAGLVAATIVQQLRLIADESGTTLATVGCMRFEPNLINVIPRLASFSVDLRDPDEQRLQSVERRLQGYLASLAEHRGVQIDSQFLARTRPVVFDGELVEAIESAARRLGLSHRRMTSGAGHDAQMIARIAPAAMIFVPSRGGISHNPRESTDDDQLLAGARLLLDLVVDRLGAARPAQHRPAVGEMPALPAPATAAPLELLLNPHAVHAGYPTELRALMNIAQAGQDRARLAGWAELSPRATPLWSLPDLAARLGIARLCIKDESLRSPLASFKALGAPIALVRLILRRFPAQDFDAASLLAGEHRSRLAGFTVVSATDGNHGRALAAAARSIGCDCVIVLHAQVSEERERAIAAYGAQVRRIAGNYDDSVEEAASLALAYGWQVVADTSWEGYEEIPRDVMQGYGIIAEEVIETAGVDAYTHIILQGGVGGLAAGIASYYWERCGASRPTLLVVEPSQADCLYQSALAGEPARATGSVDSVMAGLACGATSPLAWRFLDGSIDAFLKVEDADAVAAMGVLAAGSARDIPVIAGESGAAGLAGLLRLLAEPELAALLGLDANARVLLINTEGATAPSVYEALVGEPVASVLARQRDWAAANLGR
;
A
#
# COMPACT_ATOMS: atom_id res chain seq x y z
N MET A 1 -11.72 -23.81 39.57
CA MET A 1 -10.71 -23.73 38.49
C MET A 1 -9.67 -22.73 38.93
N ALA A 2 -8.40 -23.12 38.96
CA ALA A 2 -7.31 -22.20 39.26
C ALA A 2 -7.27 -21.13 38.17
N VAL A 3 -7.31 -19.86 38.57
CA VAL A 3 -7.05 -18.71 37.68
C VAL A 3 -5.57 -18.79 37.33
N HIS A 4 -5.25 -19.23 36.11
CA HIS A 4 -3.89 -19.07 35.60
C HIS A 4 -3.66 -17.57 35.35
N PRO A 5 -2.58 -16.97 35.88
CA PRO A 5 -2.26 -15.57 35.57
C PRO A 5 -1.99 -15.42 34.07
N GLU A 6 -2.47 -14.32 33.47
CA GLU A 6 -2.19 -13.97 32.07
C GLU A 6 -0.68 -13.93 31.82
N PRO A 7 -0.21 -14.35 30.62
CA PRO A 7 1.21 -14.26 30.29
C PRO A 7 1.67 -12.80 30.29
N PRO A 8 2.88 -12.50 30.80
CA PRO A 8 3.43 -11.15 30.82
C PRO A 8 3.67 -10.63 29.40
N LEU A 9 3.36 -9.36 29.15
CA LEU A 9 3.67 -8.67 27.89
C LEU A 9 4.88 -7.74 28.08
N PRO A 10 5.77 -7.60 27.08
CA PRO A 10 6.84 -6.62 27.11
C PRO A 10 6.27 -5.21 27.27
N ARG A 11 6.81 -4.42 28.20
CA ARG A 11 6.43 -3.02 28.42
C ARG A 11 7.66 -2.14 28.31
N LEU A 12 7.50 -1.01 27.63
CA LEU A 12 8.58 -0.03 27.49
C LEU A 12 8.78 0.71 28.82
N ASP A 13 10.01 0.68 29.34
CA ASP A 13 10.45 1.60 30.39
C ASP A 13 10.94 2.91 29.74
N GLY A 14 10.01 3.84 29.57
CA GLY A 14 10.27 5.12 28.91
C GLY A 14 11.20 6.04 29.71
N GLU A 15 11.08 6.04 31.04
CA GLU A 15 11.93 6.87 31.91
C GLU A 15 13.39 6.41 31.81
N ARG A 16 13.62 5.09 31.81
CA ARG A 16 14.98 4.53 31.63
C ARG A 16 15.53 4.84 30.25
N LEU A 17 14.74 4.75 29.18
CA LEU A 17 15.18 5.12 27.83
C LEU A 17 15.63 6.59 27.76
N LEU A 18 14.80 7.52 28.25
CA LEU A 18 15.14 8.95 28.26
C LEU A 18 16.38 9.25 29.11
N ALA A 19 16.52 8.59 30.27
CA ALA A 19 17.71 8.73 31.10
C ALA A 19 18.97 8.22 30.39
N GLN A 20 18.91 7.09 29.68
CA GLN A 20 20.04 6.56 28.91
C GLN A 20 20.40 7.46 27.73
N LEU A 21 19.40 8.05 27.06
CA LEU A 21 19.63 9.05 26.00
C LEU A 21 20.36 10.29 26.54
N ALA A 22 19.92 10.79 27.70
CA ALA A 22 20.59 11.92 28.35
C ALA A 22 22.01 11.58 28.81
N GLU A 23 22.23 10.39 29.36
CA GLU A 23 23.55 9.94 29.85
C GLU A 23 24.55 9.74 28.69
N LEU A 24 24.15 9.04 27.63
CA LEU A 24 24.99 8.92 26.42
C LEU A 24 25.17 10.29 25.75
N GLY A 25 24.13 11.12 25.74
CA GLY A 25 24.18 12.49 25.24
C GLY A 25 25.14 13.40 26.01
N ALA A 26 25.47 13.12 27.27
CA ALA A 26 26.46 13.89 28.02
C ALA A 26 27.91 13.56 27.63
N VAL A 27 28.13 12.39 27.01
CA VAL A 27 29.46 11.96 26.57
C VAL A 27 29.92 12.79 25.37
N GLY A 28 30.93 13.63 25.61
CA GLY A 28 31.46 14.55 24.60
C GLY A 28 30.80 15.92 24.58
N ALA A 29 29.93 16.22 25.54
CA ALA A 29 29.29 17.53 25.66
C ALA A 29 30.31 18.64 25.99
N ASP A 30 30.08 19.84 25.46
CA ASP A 30 30.83 21.06 25.77
C ASP A 30 29.93 22.17 26.32
N ASP A 31 30.53 23.29 26.72
CA ASP A 31 29.83 24.44 27.31
C ASP A 31 28.84 25.12 26.35
N SER A 32 28.88 24.82 25.05
CA SER A 32 27.97 25.37 24.05
C SER A 32 26.65 24.58 23.94
N GLY A 33 26.54 23.46 24.66
CA GLY A 33 25.38 22.56 24.64
C GLY A 33 25.44 21.52 23.51
N GLY A 34 26.45 21.60 22.64
CA GLY A 34 26.73 20.57 21.64
C GLY A 34 27.55 19.43 22.22
N ARG A 35 27.68 18.36 21.43
CA ARG A 35 28.54 17.23 21.77
C ARG A 35 29.34 16.75 20.58
N THR A 36 30.52 16.23 20.85
CA THR A 36 31.45 15.75 19.81
C THR A 36 31.95 14.36 20.17
N ARG A 37 31.36 13.35 19.55
CA ARG A 37 31.73 11.94 19.70
C ARG A 37 32.14 11.34 18.37
N ILE A 38 33.19 11.91 17.78
CA ILE A 38 33.74 11.46 16.50
C ILE A 38 34.20 10.00 16.61
N ALA A 39 33.92 9.19 15.58
CA ALA A 39 34.26 7.78 15.53
C ALA A 39 35.72 7.48 15.94
N LEU A 40 35.86 6.45 16.77
CA LEU A 40 37.11 5.87 17.27
C LEU A 40 38.00 6.83 18.09
N THR A 41 37.45 7.94 18.57
CA THR A 41 38.11 8.80 19.56
C THR A 41 37.93 8.23 20.98
N ASP A 42 38.61 8.81 21.97
CA ASP A 42 38.39 8.43 23.38
C ASP A 42 36.96 8.73 23.85
N THR A 43 36.32 9.75 23.27
CA THR A 43 34.92 10.06 23.54
C THR A 43 33.98 9.00 22.97
N ASP A 44 34.23 8.52 21.73
CA ASP A 44 33.47 7.41 21.16
C ASP A 44 33.68 6.13 21.96
N LYS A 45 34.93 5.84 22.36
CA LYS A 45 35.23 4.74 23.29
C LYS A 45 34.39 4.83 24.57
N ALA A 46 34.30 6.01 25.19
CA ALA A 46 33.49 6.19 26.40
C ALA A 46 32.00 5.92 26.16
N GLY A 47 31.45 6.33 25.02
CA GLY A 47 30.07 6.02 24.62
C GLY A 47 29.84 4.52 24.39
N ARG A 48 30.77 3.86 23.70
CA ARG A 48 30.74 2.41 23.47
C ARG A 48 30.83 1.64 24.78
N ASP A 49 31.72 2.04 25.68
CA ASP A 49 31.90 1.40 26.99
C ASP A 49 30.61 1.49 27.83
N LEU A 50 29.92 2.63 27.77
CA LEU A 50 28.62 2.84 28.41
C LEU A 50 27.56 1.90 27.82
N LEU A 51 27.46 1.83 26.49
CA LEU A 51 26.54 0.91 25.82
C LEU A 51 26.82 -0.56 26.17
N VAL A 52 28.09 -0.98 26.15
CA VAL A 52 28.52 -2.32 26.57
C VAL A 52 28.13 -2.59 28.02
N SER A 53 28.25 -1.60 28.91
CA SER A 53 27.83 -1.75 30.31
C SER A 53 26.34 -2.06 30.43
N TRP A 54 25.49 -1.33 29.69
CA TRP A 54 24.05 -1.55 29.70
C TRP A 54 23.64 -2.87 29.01
N MET A 55 24.35 -3.28 27.95
CA MET A 55 24.14 -4.60 27.33
C MET A 55 24.49 -5.74 28.30
N ARG A 56 25.54 -5.58 29.11
CA ARG A 56 25.92 -6.55 30.14
C ARG A 56 24.95 -6.57 31.32
N GLU A 57 24.41 -5.42 31.72
CA GLU A 57 23.32 -5.34 32.72
C GLU A 57 22.08 -6.14 32.30
N LEU A 58 21.80 -6.22 31.00
CA LEU A 58 20.71 -7.01 30.42
C LEU A 58 21.11 -8.46 30.07
N GLU A 59 22.31 -8.88 30.48
CA GLU A 59 22.87 -10.21 30.23
C GLU A 59 22.83 -10.60 28.74
N LEU A 60 23.15 -9.66 27.84
CA LEU A 60 23.22 -9.91 26.40
C LEU A 60 24.56 -10.54 26.01
N GLU A 61 24.56 -11.35 24.95
CA GLU A 61 25.81 -11.79 24.32
C GLU A 61 26.42 -10.60 23.58
N VAL A 62 27.47 -10.02 24.16
CA VAL A 62 28.18 -8.89 23.55
C VAL A 62 29.28 -9.39 22.63
N ARG A 63 29.21 -9.04 21.35
CA ARG A 63 30.20 -9.37 20.32
C ARG A 63 30.63 -8.10 19.58
N ILE A 64 31.90 -8.08 19.17
CA ILE A 64 32.47 -6.98 18.40
C ILE A 64 33.09 -7.59 17.16
N ASP A 65 32.81 -7.04 15.99
CA ASP A 65 33.45 -7.49 14.75
C ASP A 65 34.78 -6.79 14.49
N ARG A 66 35.50 -7.26 13.46
CA ARG A 66 36.82 -6.75 13.11
C ARG A 66 36.83 -5.28 12.68
N ILE A 67 35.69 -4.73 12.23
CA ILE A 67 35.57 -3.30 11.90
C ILE A 67 35.01 -2.47 13.08
N GLY A 68 34.80 -3.11 14.24
CA GLY A 68 34.40 -2.47 15.48
C GLY A 68 32.90 -2.28 15.64
N ASN A 69 32.07 -2.87 14.78
CA ASN A 69 30.62 -2.89 15.01
C ASN A 69 30.35 -3.65 16.31
N LEU A 70 29.50 -3.08 17.15
CA LEU A 70 29.18 -3.61 18.46
C LEU A 70 27.77 -4.21 18.44
N PHE A 71 27.65 -5.45 18.90
CA PHE A 71 26.40 -6.20 18.92
C PHE A 71 26.10 -6.68 20.34
N GLY A 72 24.84 -6.51 20.77
CA GLY A 72 24.30 -7.14 21.98
C GLY A 72 23.10 -8.00 21.63
N THR A 73 23.22 -9.33 21.78
CA THR A 73 22.18 -10.28 21.38
C THR A 73 21.43 -10.86 22.58
N LEU A 74 20.11 -10.73 22.56
CA LEU A 74 19.17 -11.52 23.34
C LEU A 74 18.96 -12.85 22.60
N PRO A 75 19.39 -13.99 23.15
CA PRO A 75 19.16 -15.29 22.52
C PRO A 75 17.66 -15.61 22.40
N GLY A 76 17.30 -16.33 21.34
CA GLY A 76 15.96 -16.82 21.09
C GLY A 76 15.96 -17.84 19.94
N GLY A 77 14.96 -18.71 19.90
CA GLY A 77 14.88 -19.76 18.88
C GLY A 77 16.02 -20.78 18.91
N ALA A 78 16.20 -21.53 17.82
CA ALA A 78 17.28 -22.51 17.70
C ALA A 78 18.63 -21.84 17.47
N ALA A 79 19.72 -22.48 17.90
CA ALA A 79 21.08 -22.00 17.65
C ALA A 79 21.32 -21.79 16.14
N GLY A 80 21.88 -20.62 15.76
CA GLY A 80 22.14 -20.25 14.37
C GLY A 80 20.94 -19.66 13.62
N THR A 81 19.80 -19.43 14.28
CA THR A 81 18.66 -18.72 13.68
C THR A 81 19.05 -17.27 13.38
N PRO A 82 18.78 -16.74 12.17
CA PRO A 82 19.02 -15.34 11.84
C PRO A 82 18.23 -14.40 12.77
N ALA A 83 18.87 -13.32 13.20
CA ALA A 83 18.34 -12.41 14.20
C ALA A 83 17.41 -11.34 13.58
N LEU A 84 16.40 -10.92 14.34
CA LEU A 84 15.79 -9.61 14.13
C LEU A 84 16.78 -8.59 14.69
N MET A 85 17.34 -7.76 13.82
CA MET A 85 18.36 -6.78 14.20
C MET A 85 17.73 -5.39 14.32
N LEU A 86 18.04 -4.73 15.43
CA LEU A 86 17.70 -3.35 15.73
C LEU A 86 19.01 -2.57 15.78
N GLY A 87 19.06 -1.34 15.30
CA GLY A 87 20.30 -0.62 15.40
C GLY A 87 20.25 0.78 14.82
N SER A 88 21.45 1.37 14.83
CA SER A 88 21.89 2.55 14.11
C SER A 88 23.37 2.75 14.48
N HIS A 89 23.83 4.00 14.67
CA HIS A 89 25.17 4.35 15.11
C HIS A 89 25.18 5.09 16.46
N ILE A 90 26.37 5.26 17.04
CA ILE A 90 26.56 6.12 18.22
C ILE A 90 27.69 7.14 18.06
N ASP A 91 28.44 7.14 16.96
CA ASP A 91 29.33 8.27 16.65
C ASP A 91 28.51 9.48 16.16
N SER A 92 29.11 10.67 16.24
CA SER A 92 28.46 11.93 15.83
C SER A 92 29.39 12.76 14.95
N VAL A 93 28.83 13.74 14.23
CA VAL A 93 29.61 14.90 13.76
C VAL A 93 30.15 15.77 14.90
N ALA A 94 30.96 16.78 14.56
CA ALA A 94 31.41 17.78 15.52
C ALA A 94 30.27 18.71 15.92
N ASN A 95 30.16 19.03 17.21
CA ASN A 95 29.17 19.95 17.76
C ASN A 95 27.72 19.56 17.41
N ALA A 96 27.40 18.28 17.58
CA ALA A 96 26.14 17.64 17.21
C ALA A 96 25.07 17.70 18.31
N GLY A 97 23.89 17.20 17.95
CA GLY A 97 22.78 16.87 18.83
C GLY A 97 22.97 15.58 19.63
N ALA A 98 21.96 15.24 20.43
CA ALA A 98 21.97 14.07 21.31
C ALA A 98 21.37 12.79 20.72
N LEU A 99 20.62 12.91 19.62
CA LEU A 99 19.64 11.91 19.21
C LEU A 99 20.07 11.17 17.95
N ASP A 100 20.72 11.87 17.02
CA ASP A 100 21.23 11.32 15.76
C ASP A 100 22.00 9.99 15.97
N GLY A 101 21.54 8.93 15.32
CA GLY A 101 21.91 7.53 15.51
C GLY A 101 21.55 6.93 16.88
N CYS A 102 21.95 7.61 17.94
CA CYS A 102 21.91 7.13 19.32
C CYS A 102 20.52 6.70 19.77
N TYR A 103 19.49 7.41 19.29
CA TYR A 103 18.10 7.09 19.58
C TYR A 103 17.71 5.69 19.10
N GLY A 104 18.11 5.29 17.90
CA GLY A 104 17.83 3.96 17.35
C GLY A 104 18.46 2.84 18.16
N VAL A 105 19.74 3.00 18.51
CA VAL A 105 20.49 2.03 19.31
C VAL A 105 19.87 1.86 20.70
N LEU A 106 19.55 2.96 21.39
CA LEU A 106 19.01 2.91 22.75
C LEU A 106 17.54 2.50 22.78
N ALA A 107 16.75 2.82 21.77
CA ALA A 107 15.40 2.28 21.62
C ALA A 107 15.43 0.76 21.40
N GLY A 108 16.36 0.26 20.58
CA GLY A 108 16.60 -1.18 20.43
C GLY A 108 16.96 -1.86 21.75
N LEU A 109 17.82 -1.21 22.55
CA LEU A 109 18.16 -1.69 23.89
C LEU A 109 16.94 -1.69 24.84
N ALA A 110 16.08 -0.67 24.75
CA ALA A 110 14.85 -0.59 25.53
C ALA A 110 13.83 -1.70 25.14
N VAL A 111 13.76 -2.06 23.86
CA VAL A 111 12.96 -3.21 23.39
C VAL A 111 13.49 -4.50 24.00
N VAL A 112 14.81 -4.74 23.94
CA VAL A 112 15.43 -5.94 24.53
C VAL A 112 15.21 -5.99 26.04
N ARG A 113 15.30 -4.85 26.73
CA ARG A 113 14.97 -4.72 28.16
C ARG A 113 13.53 -5.16 28.43
N ALA A 114 12.57 -4.69 27.64
CA ALA A 114 11.16 -5.04 27.80
C ALA A 114 10.92 -6.56 27.67
N PHE A 115 11.60 -7.24 26.75
CA PHE A 115 11.54 -8.71 26.63
C PHE A 115 12.17 -9.42 27.84
N ARG A 116 13.35 -8.95 28.28
CA ARG A 116 14.06 -9.49 29.44
C ARG A 116 13.25 -9.37 30.73
N GLU A 117 12.71 -8.19 31.01
CA GLU A 117 11.91 -7.92 32.21
C GLU A 117 10.57 -8.67 32.21
N ALA A 118 9.98 -8.89 31.04
CA ALA A 118 8.80 -9.73 30.89
C ALA A 118 9.11 -11.23 31.00
N GLY A 119 10.39 -11.63 30.99
CA GLY A 119 10.80 -13.05 31.02
C GLY A 119 10.38 -13.82 29.76
N ILE A 120 10.28 -13.15 28.62
CA ILE A 120 9.86 -13.75 27.35
C ILE A 120 11.09 -14.16 26.54
N GLU A 121 11.12 -15.43 26.13
CA GLU A 121 12.08 -15.91 25.15
C GLU A 121 11.53 -15.64 23.73
N PRO A 122 12.22 -14.81 22.92
CA PRO A 122 11.74 -14.50 21.58
C PRO A 122 11.89 -15.70 20.63
N LEU A 123 11.02 -15.81 19.62
CA LEU A 123 11.07 -16.91 18.63
C LEU A 123 12.36 -16.93 17.80
N ARG A 124 13.04 -15.80 17.72
CA ARG A 124 14.34 -15.60 17.06
C ARG A 124 15.19 -14.67 17.94
N PRO A 125 16.52 -14.68 17.81
CA PRO A 125 17.36 -13.75 18.58
C PRO A 125 17.02 -12.30 18.22
N ILE A 126 17.09 -11.40 19.21
CA ILE A 126 17.02 -9.95 19.00
C ILE A 126 18.44 -9.41 19.18
N THR A 127 18.99 -8.76 18.15
CA THR A 127 20.34 -8.17 18.22
C THR A 127 20.25 -6.65 18.14
N VAL A 128 20.85 -5.95 19.09
CA VAL A 128 21.05 -4.50 19.02
C VAL A 128 22.45 -4.24 18.46
N ALA A 129 22.53 -3.51 17.34
CA ALA A 129 23.76 -3.15 16.66
C ALA A 129 24.06 -1.65 16.81
N ALA A 130 25.31 -1.33 17.09
CA ALA A 130 25.88 0.01 16.93
C ALA A 130 27.00 -0.05 15.88
N PHE A 131 26.71 0.46 14.69
CA PHE A 131 27.66 0.45 13.57
C PHE A 131 28.73 1.54 13.74
N THR A 132 29.91 1.27 13.20
CA THR A 132 31.08 2.14 13.36
C THR A 132 31.20 3.15 12.24
N ASN A 133 31.40 4.43 12.61
CA ASN A 133 31.73 5.50 11.68
C ASN A 133 30.66 5.65 10.60
N GLU A 134 29.41 5.81 11.06
CA GLU A 134 28.29 6.07 10.18
C GLU A 134 28.42 7.45 9.55
N GLU A 135 28.76 8.46 10.35
CA GLU A 135 28.80 9.85 9.91
C GLU A 135 29.91 10.13 8.88
N GLY A 136 30.91 9.23 8.78
CA GLY A 136 31.99 9.31 7.80
C GLY A 136 32.94 10.50 7.98
N VAL A 137 32.78 11.33 9.02
CA VAL A 137 33.52 12.59 9.17
C VAL A 137 35.02 12.40 9.40
N ARG A 138 35.41 11.31 10.09
CA ARG A 138 36.82 11.00 10.35
C ARG A 138 37.40 10.09 9.29
N TYR A 139 36.70 9.00 8.95
CA TYR A 139 37.10 8.03 7.94
C TYR A 139 36.04 7.95 6.85
N GLN A 140 36.44 7.94 5.59
CA GLN A 140 35.53 7.89 4.44
C GLN A 140 35.46 6.48 3.86
N PRO A 141 34.31 6.02 3.34
CA PRO A 141 33.02 6.74 3.27
C PRO A 141 32.25 6.74 4.61
N ASP A 142 31.10 7.41 4.59
CA ASP A 142 30.01 7.27 5.56
C ASP A 142 29.42 5.84 5.56
N MET A 143 28.69 5.47 6.61
CA MET A 143 28.16 4.12 6.89
C MET A 143 29.21 3.01 6.79
N LEU A 144 30.45 3.31 7.17
CA LEU A 144 31.59 2.43 6.90
C LEU A 144 31.43 1.06 7.57
N GLY A 145 31.00 1.04 8.83
CA GLY A 145 30.81 -0.18 9.60
C GLY A 145 29.77 -1.11 8.99
N SER A 146 28.59 -0.58 8.65
CA SER A 146 27.51 -1.35 8.02
C SER A 146 27.80 -1.70 6.55
N LEU A 147 28.55 -0.86 5.82
CA LEU A 147 29.03 -1.15 4.47
C LEU A 147 29.96 -2.36 4.45
N VAL A 148 30.92 -2.43 5.38
CA VAL A 148 31.81 -3.59 5.53
C VAL A 148 31.02 -4.81 5.98
N TYR A 149 30.08 -4.64 6.91
CA TYR A 149 29.19 -5.71 7.38
C TYR A 149 28.37 -6.33 6.24
N ALA A 150 27.83 -5.52 5.34
CA ALA A 150 27.09 -5.95 4.16
C ALA A 150 27.97 -6.44 3.00
N GLY A 151 29.29 -6.52 3.19
CA GLY A 151 30.24 -6.98 2.17
C GLY A 151 30.51 -5.99 1.03
N GLY A 152 30.13 -4.71 1.20
CA GLY A 152 30.35 -3.66 0.20
C GLY A 152 31.79 -3.13 0.17
N LEU A 153 32.58 -3.35 1.22
CA LEU A 153 34.01 -3.04 1.28
C LEU A 153 34.75 -4.15 2.05
N PRO A 154 35.86 -4.71 1.52
CA PRO A 154 36.63 -5.71 2.24
C PRO A 154 37.20 -5.15 3.55
N VAL A 155 37.06 -5.92 4.64
CA VAL A 155 37.49 -5.48 5.98
C VAL A 155 38.96 -5.06 6.04
N GLU A 156 39.86 -5.76 5.36
CA GLU A 156 41.30 -5.40 5.32
C GLU A 156 41.52 -4.01 4.70
N GLN A 157 40.77 -3.71 3.63
CA GLN A 157 40.85 -2.42 2.97
C GLN A 157 40.28 -1.31 3.87
N ALA A 158 39.19 -1.58 4.58
CA ALA A 158 38.58 -0.64 5.50
C ALA A 158 39.51 -0.32 6.69
N LEU A 159 40.19 -1.33 7.23
CA LEU A 159 41.16 -1.18 8.31
C LEU A 159 42.36 -0.30 7.94
N ASP A 160 42.71 -0.24 6.65
CA ASP A 160 43.80 0.59 6.14
C ASP A 160 43.38 2.02 5.76
N ILE A 161 42.10 2.40 5.91
CA ILE A 161 41.64 3.77 5.66
C ILE A 161 42.36 4.74 6.61
N VAL A 162 42.91 5.80 6.02
CA VAL A 162 43.54 6.92 6.73
C VAL A 162 42.51 8.04 6.88
N GLY A 163 42.28 8.46 8.12
CA GLY A 163 41.32 9.50 8.45
C GLY A 163 41.82 10.92 8.16
N SER A 164 40.93 11.89 8.32
CA SER A 164 41.22 13.32 8.11
C SER A 164 42.31 13.88 9.02
N ASP A 165 42.60 13.21 10.13
CA ASP A 165 43.67 13.53 11.09
C ASP A 165 44.98 12.76 10.83
N GLY A 166 45.03 11.94 9.77
CA GLY A 166 46.19 11.11 9.42
C GLY A 166 46.29 9.79 10.21
N SER A 167 45.37 9.51 11.13
CA SER A 167 45.32 8.22 11.84
C SER A 167 44.79 7.11 10.92
N ARG A 168 45.20 5.86 11.17
CA ARG A 168 44.68 4.69 10.43
C ARG A 168 43.62 3.98 11.25
N LEU A 169 42.48 3.67 10.63
CA LEU A 169 41.29 3.12 11.29
C LEU A 169 41.59 1.88 12.15
N GLY A 170 42.30 0.90 11.58
CA GLY A 170 42.64 -0.34 12.30
C GLY A 170 43.62 -0.17 13.46
N ASP A 171 44.41 0.90 13.49
CA ASP A 171 45.23 1.25 14.66
C ASP A 171 44.34 1.84 15.77
N GLU A 172 43.39 2.70 15.42
CA GLU A 172 42.48 3.33 16.38
C GLU A 172 41.50 2.32 17.01
N LEU A 173 40.94 1.38 16.24
CA LEU A 173 40.14 0.27 16.79
C LEU A 173 40.90 -0.52 17.86
N ARG A 174 42.17 -0.85 17.60
CA ARG A 174 43.04 -1.52 18.58
C ARG A 174 43.33 -0.63 19.78
N ARG A 175 43.58 0.65 19.56
CA ARG A 175 43.88 1.64 20.63
C ARG A 175 42.71 1.75 21.59
N ILE A 176 41.47 1.82 21.08
CA ILE A 176 40.28 1.94 21.93
C ILE A 176 39.78 0.60 22.46
N GLY A 177 40.33 -0.53 22.00
CA GLY A 177 39.96 -1.88 22.46
C GLY A 177 38.71 -2.46 21.78
N TYR A 178 38.33 -1.95 20.61
CA TYR A 178 37.17 -2.38 19.83
C TYR A 178 37.56 -3.09 18.52
N ALA A 179 38.82 -3.53 18.37
CA ALA A 179 39.20 -4.47 17.32
C ALA A 179 38.73 -5.88 17.70
N GLY A 180 37.51 -6.22 17.30
CA GLY A 180 36.88 -7.51 17.60
C GLY A 180 37.43 -8.68 16.78
N ASP A 181 36.98 -9.89 17.13
CA ASP A 181 37.37 -11.15 16.49
C ASP A 181 36.28 -11.75 15.60
N LEU A 182 35.05 -11.25 15.69
CA LEU A 182 33.95 -11.67 14.83
C LEU A 182 34.19 -11.15 13.41
N GLU A 183 34.02 -12.00 12.40
CA GLU A 183 34.05 -11.53 11.02
C GLU A 183 32.81 -10.67 10.71
N PRO A 184 32.93 -9.54 10.00
CA PRO A 184 31.78 -8.76 9.57
C PRO A 184 30.76 -9.62 8.81
N GLY A 185 29.47 -9.46 9.12
CA GLY A 185 28.41 -10.36 8.63
C GLY A 185 28.27 -11.68 9.41
N GLY A 186 29.05 -11.87 10.48
CA GLY A 186 29.04 -13.09 11.29
C GLY A 186 27.78 -13.33 12.12
N ILE A 187 26.87 -12.35 12.21
CA ILE A 187 25.53 -12.50 12.79
C ILE A 187 24.50 -12.50 11.64
N PRO A 188 23.94 -13.65 11.25
CA PRO A 188 22.95 -13.67 10.18
C PRO A 188 21.74 -12.79 10.53
N VAL A 189 21.30 -11.96 9.60
CA VAL A 189 20.17 -11.03 9.78
C VAL A 189 18.94 -11.61 9.08
N HIS A 190 17.84 -11.76 9.83
CA HIS A 190 16.53 -12.11 9.26
C HIS A 190 15.86 -10.87 8.69
N GLU A 191 15.83 -9.80 9.47
CA GLU A 191 15.28 -8.49 9.12
C GLU A 191 15.93 -7.42 10.00
N TYR A 192 15.94 -6.18 9.51
CA TYR A 192 16.56 -5.03 10.17
C TYR A 192 15.57 -3.87 10.30
N LEU A 193 15.46 -3.30 11.50
CA LEU A 193 14.63 -2.14 11.79
C LEU A 193 15.48 -1.04 12.42
N GLU A 194 15.44 0.14 11.82
CA GLU A 194 16.14 1.31 12.33
C GLU A 194 15.16 2.42 12.69
N LEU A 195 15.13 2.77 13.97
CA LEU A 195 14.38 3.91 14.47
C LEU A 195 15.30 5.11 14.51
N HIS A 196 14.86 6.23 13.96
CA HIS A 196 15.71 7.41 13.83
C HIS A 196 14.89 8.70 13.97
N ILE A 197 15.56 9.81 14.24
CA ILE A 197 14.94 11.13 14.07
C ILE A 197 14.87 11.48 12.57
N GLU A 198 13.87 12.24 12.15
CA GLU A 198 13.71 12.60 10.74
C GLU A 198 14.90 13.39 10.18
N GLN A 199 15.53 14.23 11.01
CA GLN A 199 16.53 15.25 10.62
C GLN A 199 15.98 16.34 9.69
N GLY A 200 14.79 16.15 9.14
CA GLY A 200 14.01 17.11 8.36
C GLY A 200 12.81 17.69 9.12
N PRO A 201 12.12 18.68 8.53
CA PRO A 201 11.02 19.38 9.17
C PRO A 201 9.63 18.83 8.83
N VAL A 202 9.50 17.77 8.03
CA VAL A 202 8.23 17.37 7.40
C VAL A 202 7.22 16.90 8.44
N LEU A 203 7.61 15.99 9.34
CA LEU A 203 6.69 15.46 10.34
C LEU A 203 6.25 16.54 11.33
N GLU A 204 7.14 17.46 11.72
CA GLU A 204 6.76 18.60 12.57
C GLU A 204 5.83 19.57 11.82
N ALA A 205 6.14 19.90 10.57
CA ALA A 205 5.36 20.85 9.77
C ALA A 205 3.94 20.34 9.45
N GLU A 206 3.76 19.02 9.38
CA GLU A 206 2.49 18.35 9.09
C GLU A 206 1.78 17.81 10.34
N ASP A 207 2.32 18.04 11.54
CA ASP A 207 1.77 17.57 12.82
C ASP A 207 1.59 16.04 12.88
N LEU A 208 2.59 15.32 12.37
CA LEU A 208 2.63 13.85 12.31
C LEU A 208 3.61 13.29 13.34
N GLN A 209 3.26 12.16 13.97
CA GLN A 209 4.07 11.55 15.02
C GLN A 209 5.09 10.54 14.49
N ILE A 210 4.80 9.87 13.36
CA ILE A 210 5.63 8.80 12.82
C ILE A 210 5.82 8.95 11.31
N GLY A 211 7.07 8.87 10.87
CA GLY A 211 7.41 8.65 9.46
C GLY A 211 7.63 7.17 9.19
N VAL A 212 6.84 6.59 8.29
CA VAL A 212 7.05 5.24 7.77
C VAL A 212 7.99 5.35 6.57
N VAL A 213 9.27 5.05 6.76
CA VAL A 213 10.27 5.29 5.71
C VAL A 213 10.24 4.13 4.72
N GLU A 214 9.85 4.40 3.48
CA GLU A 214 9.72 3.38 2.42
C GLU A 214 10.88 3.37 1.42
N ASN A 215 11.63 4.46 1.34
CA ASN A 215 12.81 4.56 0.48
C ASN A 215 13.78 5.66 0.94
N LEU A 216 15.01 5.61 0.40
CA LEU A 216 16.01 6.67 0.48
C LEU A 216 16.23 7.25 -0.92
N GLN A 217 16.39 8.58 -0.99
CA GLN A 217 16.70 9.24 -2.25
C GLN A 217 18.08 8.84 -2.78
N GLY A 218 18.17 8.58 -4.08
CA GLY A 218 19.45 8.48 -4.78
C GLY A 218 20.10 9.85 -4.88
N ILE A 219 21.43 9.88 -4.90
CA ILE A 219 22.22 11.12 -5.00
C ILE A 219 23.08 11.06 -6.26
N SER A 220 23.12 12.16 -7.02
CA SER A 220 24.05 12.39 -8.12
C SER A 220 24.74 13.73 -7.95
N TRP A 221 26.00 13.68 -7.49
CA TRP A 221 26.84 14.87 -7.37
C TRP A 221 27.80 14.94 -8.55
N GLN A 222 27.84 16.10 -9.19
CA GLN A 222 28.71 16.35 -10.33
C GLN A 222 29.47 17.67 -10.16
N GLN A 223 30.70 17.71 -10.66
CA GLN A 223 31.46 18.93 -10.86
C GLN A 223 31.38 19.29 -12.35
N VAL A 224 30.81 20.44 -12.67
CA VAL A 224 30.76 20.99 -14.03
C VAL A 224 31.82 22.08 -14.17
N THR A 225 32.52 22.09 -15.30
CA THR A 225 33.55 23.08 -15.65
C THR A 225 33.33 23.59 -17.07
N VAL A 226 33.12 24.89 -17.20
CA VAL A 226 32.95 25.59 -18.48
C VAL A 226 34.20 26.40 -18.78
N ARG A 227 34.79 26.22 -19.97
CA ARG A 227 35.99 26.93 -20.45
C ARG A 227 35.63 27.79 -21.66
N GLY A 228 35.79 29.09 -21.50
CA GLY A 228 35.64 30.12 -22.51
C GLY A 228 36.90 30.97 -22.63
N HIS A 229 36.75 32.22 -23.06
CA HIS A 229 37.87 33.14 -23.32
C HIS A 229 37.72 34.44 -22.52
N ALA A 230 38.77 34.81 -21.79
CA ALA A 230 38.81 36.10 -21.12
C ALA A 230 39.10 37.21 -22.12
N ASN A 231 38.32 38.29 -22.04
CA ASN A 231 38.56 39.50 -22.82
C ASN A 231 37.92 40.72 -22.12
N HIS A 232 38.25 41.92 -22.55
CA HIS A 232 37.79 43.15 -21.91
C HIS A 232 36.27 43.37 -22.13
N ALA A 233 35.53 43.62 -21.04
CA ALA A 233 34.08 43.66 -21.04
C ALA A 233 33.48 44.81 -21.86
N GLY A 234 34.19 45.94 -21.99
CA GLY A 234 33.70 47.11 -22.71
C GLY A 234 33.98 47.09 -24.22
N THR A 235 35.03 46.39 -24.66
CA THR A 235 35.55 46.49 -26.04
C THR A 235 35.28 45.24 -26.87
N THR A 236 34.90 44.12 -26.23
CA THR A 236 34.58 42.88 -26.94
C THR A 236 33.09 42.86 -27.32
N PRO A 237 32.73 42.93 -28.62
CA PRO A 237 31.34 42.86 -29.05
C PRO A 237 30.71 41.51 -28.64
N THR A 238 29.42 41.51 -28.27
CA THR A 238 28.72 40.32 -27.74
C THR A 238 28.82 39.11 -28.66
N ARG A 239 28.74 39.30 -29.98
CA ARG A 239 28.84 38.23 -31.00
C ARG A 239 30.21 37.51 -31.05
N LEU A 240 31.23 38.05 -30.37
CA LEU A 240 32.59 37.51 -30.34
C LEU A 240 32.97 36.92 -28.96
N ARG A 241 32.00 36.83 -28.04
CA ARG A 241 32.27 36.36 -26.68
C ARG A 241 32.07 34.86 -26.55
N TYR A 242 33.01 34.24 -25.84
CA TYR A 242 32.94 32.87 -25.36
C TYR A 242 32.88 32.93 -23.84
N ASP A 243 31.75 33.39 -23.31
CA ASP A 243 31.59 33.81 -21.91
C ASP A 243 31.22 32.62 -21.02
N ALA A 244 32.18 32.13 -20.24
CA ALA A 244 31.96 30.98 -19.35
C ALA A 244 30.93 31.29 -18.24
N GLY A 245 30.82 32.54 -17.81
CA GLY A 245 29.87 32.97 -16.78
C GLY A 245 28.44 32.94 -17.27
N LEU A 246 28.19 33.46 -18.48
CA LEU A 246 26.87 33.41 -19.13
C LEU A 246 26.41 31.96 -19.34
N VAL A 247 27.32 31.10 -19.80
CA VAL A 247 27.04 29.68 -20.03
C VAL A 247 26.70 28.97 -18.73
N ALA A 248 27.47 29.19 -17.66
CA ALA A 248 27.17 28.62 -16.35
C ALA A 248 25.79 29.06 -15.84
N ALA A 249 25.45 30.35 -15.91
CA ALA A 249 24.13 30.85 -15.51
C ALA A 249 22.98 30.21 -16.32
N THR A 250 23.21 29.99 -17.62
CA THR A 250 22.25 29.33 -18.51
C THR A 250 22.03 27.86 -18.11
N ILE A 251 23.10 27.15 -17.72
CA ILE A 251 23.01 25.79 -17.21
C ILE A 251 22.22 25.73 -15.90
N VAL A 252 22.48 26.64 -14.95
CA VAL A 252 21.76 26.67 -13.67
C VAL A 252 20.26 26.87 -13.87
N GLN A 253 19.88 27.80 -14.76
CA GLN A 253 18.46 28.02 -15.08
C GLN A 253 17.82 26.77 -15.70
N GLN A 254 18.48 26.16 -16.68
CA GLN A 254 17.93 24.98 -17.35
C GLN A 254 17.85 23.79 -16.41
N LEU A 255 18.85 23.60 -15.54
CA LEU A 255 18.85 22.53 -14.57
C LEU A 255 17.60 22.60 -13.68
N ARG A 256 17.23 23.81 -13.24
CA ARG A 256 16.01 24.00 -12.46
C ARG A 256 14.75 23.60 -13.23
N LEU A 257 14.65 23.98 -14.49
CA LEU A 257 13.51 23.59 -15.35
C LEU A 257 13.44 22.07 -15.56
N ILE A 258 14.58 21.41 -15.79
CA ILE A 258 14.64 19.94 -15.94
C ILE A 258 14.13 19.26 -14.66
N ALA A 259 14.53 19.78 -13.49
CA ALA A 259 14.10 19.26 -12.20
C ALA A 259 12.60 19.52 -11.94
N ASP A 260 12.10 20.74 -12.16
CA ASP A 260 10.68 21.08 -11.95
C ASP A 260 9.76 20.24 -12.86
N GLU A 261 10.15 19.96 -14.10
CA GLU A 261 9.39 19.09 -15.02
C GLU A 261 9.34 17.62 -14.60
N SER A 262 10.27 17.17 -13.75
CA SER A 262 10.24 15.80 -13.20
C SER A 262 9.20 15.62 -12.09
N GLY A 263 8.69 16.73 -11.53
CA GLY A 263 7.74 16.77 -10.42
C GLY A 263 8.32 16.42 -9.04
N THR A 264 9.47 15.72 -8.97
CA THR A 264 9.99 15.15 -7.70
C THR A 264 11.51 15.25 -7.53
N THR A 265 12.29 15.35 -8.61
CA THR A 265 13.76 15.47 -8.52
C THR A 265 14.16 16.81 -7.91
N LEU A 266 14.98 16.77 -6.86
CA LEU A 266 15.61 17.94 -6.29
C LEU A 266 16.90 18.24 -7.06
N ALA A 267 17.16 19.52 -7.35
CA ALA A 267 18.39 19.94 -8.01
C ALA A 267 18.96 21.22 -7.38
N THR A 268 20.23 21.18 -7.00
CA THR A 268 20.91 22.29 -6.31
C THR A 268 22.28 22.57 -6.92
N VAL A 269 22.61 23.86 -7.10
CA VAL A 269 23.98 24.32 -7.37
C VAL A 269 24.50 25.01 -6.12
N GLY A 270 25.21 24.26 -5.29
CA GLY A 270 25.65 24.72 -3.97
C GLY A 270 26.95 25.55 -3.99
N CYS A 271 27.77 25.40 -5.03
CA CYS A 271 29.06 26.08 -5.16
C CYS A 271 29.26 26.57 -6.59
N MET A 272 29.73 27.81 -6.77
CA MET A 272 30.11 28.36 -8.08
C MET A 272 31.31 29.29 -7.96
N ARG A 273 32.26 29.18 -8.90
CA ARG A 273 33.47 30.01 -8.99
C ARG A 273 33.72 30.44 -10.43
N PHE A 274 34.13 31.70 -10.61
CA PHE A 274 34.57 32.23 -11.90
C PHE A 274 36.08 32.49 -11.90
N GLU A 275 36.70 32.44 -13.07
CA GLU A 275 38.04 32.98 -13.28
C GLU A 275 38.05 33.93 -14.50
N PRO A 276 38.67 35.13 -14.41
CA PRO A 276 39.44 35.63 -13.27
C PRO A 276 38.60 36.27 -12.14
N ASN A 277 37.27 36.29 -12.24
CA ASN A 277 36.36 36.92 -11.28
C ASN A 277 36.58 38.44 -11.11
N LEU A 278 36.73 39.16 -12.23
CA LEU A 278 36.92 40.61 -12.27
C LEU A 278 35.75 41.28 -12.99
N ILE A 279 35.26 42.39 -12.43
CA ILE A 279 34.05 43.10 -12.90
C ILE A 279 34.09 43.50 -14.39
N ASN A 280 35.27 43.79 -14.94
CA ASN A 280 35.46 44.29 -16.29
C ASN A 280 36.12 43.28 -17.25
N VAL A 281 36.15 42.00 -16.89
CA VAL A 281 36.73 40.93 -17.71
C VAL A 281 35.71 39.81 -17.89
N ILE A 282 35.48 39.40 -19.13
CA ILE A 282 34.65 38.24 -19.47
C ILE A 282 35.26 36.99 -18.80
N PRO A 283 34.49 36.16 -18.06
CA PRO A 283 35.03 34.95 -17.44
C PRO A 283 35.57 33.95 -18.48
N ARG A 284 36.81 33.49 -18.28
CA ARG A 284 37.39 32.37 -19.06
C ARG A 284 37.03 31.01 -18.50
N LEU A 285 36.70 30.92 -17.22
CA LEU A 285 36.36 29.67 -16.56
C LEU A 285 35.16 29.90 -15.64
N ALA A 286 34.25 28.94 -15.61
CA ALA A 286 33.27 28.78 -14.56
C ALA A 286 33.29 27.33 -14.06
N SER A 287 33.31 27.13 -12.76
CA SER A 287 33.32 25.82 -12.12
C SER A 287 32.26 25.79 -11.04
N PHE A 288 31.35 24.81 -11.07
CA PHE A 288 30.23 24.72 -10.13
C PHE A 288 29.79 23.28 -9.87
N SER A 289 29.21 23.06 -8.69
CA SER A 289 28.65 21.75 -8.32
C SER A 289 27.21 21.60 -8.79
N VAL A 290 26.79 20.37 -9.04
CA VAL A 290 25.40 19.98 -9.27
C VAL A 290 25.09 18.85 -8.30
N ASP A 291 24.06 19.01 -7.47
CA ASP A 291 23.51 17.99 -6.58
C ASP A 291 22.09 17.66 -7.04
N LEU A 292 21.89 16.45 -7.55
CA LEU A 292 20.57 15.91 -7.91
C LEU A 292 20.15 14.83 -6.94
N ARG A 293 18.89 14.82 -6.54
CA ARG A 293 18.33 13.77 -5.69
C ARG A 293 16.94 13.35 -6.15
N ASP A 294 16.68 12.05 -6.17
CA ASP A 294 15.35 11.49 -6.48
C ASP A 294 15.22 10.08 -5.87
N PRO A 295 14.06 9.70 -5.28
CA PRO A 295 13.82 8.33 -4.83
C PRO A 295 13.64 7.31 -5.97
N ASP A 296 13.50 7.75 -7.23
CA ASP A 296 13.37 6.89 -8.40
C ASP A 296 14.61 6.96 -9.29
N GLU A 297 15.24 5.80 -9.49
CA GLU A 297 16.48 5.70 -10.26
C GLU A 297 16.27 6.02 -11.75
N GLN A 298 15.11 5.69 -12.32
CA GLN A 298 14.81 6.00 -13.72
C GLN A 298 14.61 7.50 -13.93
N ARG A 299 13.94 8.19 -13.00
CA ARG A 299 13.81 9.65 -13.05
C ARG A 299 15.16 10.33 -12.84
N LEU A 300 15.96 9.90 -11.86
CA LEU A 300 17.30 10.43 -11.64
C LEU A 300 18.18 10.28 -12.90
N GLN A 301 18.19 9.09 -13.52
CA GLN A 301 18.89 8.84 -14.78
C GLN A 301 18.33 9.66 -15.95
N SER A 302 17.01 9.90 -15.98
CA SER A 302 16.38 10.76 -16.97
C SER A 302 16.89 12.20 -16.86
N VAL A 303 16.90 12.77 -15.66
CA VAL A 303 17.42 14.11 -15.39
C VAL A 303 18.92 14.20 -15.70
N GLU A 304 19.71 13.19 -15.33
CA GLU A 304 21.14 13.10 -15.68
C GLU A 304 21.36 13.13 -17.18
N ARG A 305 20.62 12.31 -17.95
CA ARG A 305 20.73 12.27 -19.43
C ARG A 305 20.29 13.59 -20.06
N ARG A 306 19.23 14.21 -19.57
CA ARG A 306 18.74 15.51 -20.05
C ARG A 306 19.75 16.61 -19.79
N LEU A 307 20.34 16.65 -18.60
CA LEU A 307 21.42 17.57 -18.27
C LEU A 307 22.61 17.36 -19.21
N GLN A 308 23.10 16.13 -19.36
CA GLN A 308 24.24 15.82 -20.25
C GLN A 308 23.97 16.21 -21.71
N GLY A 309 22.78 15.89 -22.23
CA GLY A 309 22.37 16.31 -23.58
C GLY A 309 22.33 17.83 -23.74
N TYR A 310 21.85 18.54 -22.71
CA TYR A 310 21.84 20.00 -22.70
C TYR A 310 23.24 20.60 -22.64
N LEU A 311 24.14 20.06 -21.81
CA LEU A 311 25.54 20.50 -21.75
C LEU A 311 26.22 20.36 -23.11
N ALA A 312 26.04 19.22 -23.79
CA ALA A 312 26.62 18.98 -25.11
C ALA A 312 26.11 19.97 -26.16
N SER A 313 24.78 20.18 -26.22
CA SER A 313 24.16 21.14 -27.14
C SER A 313 24.63 22.57 -26.88
N LEU A 314 24.71 22.98 -25.61
CA LEU A 314 25.10 24.33 -25.24
C LEU A 314 26.57 24.61 -25.55
N ALA A 315 27.45 23.63 -25.36
CA ALA A 315 28.87 23.72 -25.72
C ALA A 315 29.04 24.05 -27.21
N GLU A 316 28.32 23.34 -28.08
CA GLU A 316 28.35 23.56 -29.54
C GLU A 316 27.78 24.94 -29.92
N HIS A 317 26.59 25.29 -29.42
CA HIS A 317 25.91 26.55 -29.77
C HIS A 317 26.65 27.79 -29.28
N ARG A 318 27.40 27.69 -28.18
CA ARG A 318 28.13 28.81 -27.57
C ARG A 318 29.63 28.81 -27.90
N GLY A 319 30.13 27.76 -28.56
CA GLY A 319 31.53 27.61 -28.93
C GLY A 319 32.49 27.56 -27.72
N VAL A 320 32.04 27.01 -26.60
CA VAL A 320 32.84 26.82 -25.37
C VAL A 320 33.07 25.33 -25.13
N GLN A 321 34.06 24.99 -24.31
CA GLN A 321 34.22 23.62 -23.83
C GLN A 321 33.50 23.46 -22.48
N ILE A 322 32.76 22.37 -22.32
CA ILE A 322 32.06 22.03 -21.07
C ILE A 322 32.43 20.60 -20.69
N ASP A 323 33.03 20.43 -19.51
CA ASP A 323 33.39 19.14 -18.92
C ASP A 323 32.49 18.90 -17.70
N SER A 324 32.07 17.65 -17.46
CA SER A 324 31.36 17.24 -16.25
C SER A 324 31.90 15.90 -15.75
N GLN A 325 32.01 15.76 -14.43
CA GLN A 325 32.46 14.52 -13.78
C GLN A 325 31.64 14.24 -12.53
N PHE A 326 31.35 12.97 -12.25
CA PHE A 326 30.72 12.57 -11.01
C PHE A 326 31.69 12.74 -9.84
N LEU A 327 31.21 13.36 -8.77
CA LEU A 327 31.86 13.40 -7.46
C LEU A 327 31.36 12.26 -6.57
N ALA A 328 30.05 11.97 -6.63
CA ALA A 328 29.41 10.85 -5.95
C ALA A 328 28.18 10.41 -6.74
N ARG A 329 27.86 9.11 -6.73
CA ARG A 329 26.62 8.57 -7.28
C ARG A 329 26.14 7.39 -6.44
N THR A 330 25.01 7.55 -5.77
CA THR A 330 24.33 6.49 -5.01
C THR A 330 22.96 6.24 -5.62
N ARG A 331 22.57 4.97 -5.73
CA ARG A 331 21.23 4.60 -6.17
C ARG A 331 20.23 4.80 -5.02
N PRO A 332 18.96 5.13 -5.32
CA PRO A 332 17.90 5.04 -4.33
C PRO A 332 17.82 3.64 -3.73
N VAL A 333 17.44 3.58 -2.46
CA VAL A 333 17.16 2.31 -1.77
C VAL A 333 15.66 2.23 -1.55
N VAL A 334 15.06 1.12 -1.95
CA VAL A 334 13.67 0.79 -1.64
C VAL A 334 13.70 -0.21 -0.48
N PHE A 335 12.98 0.10 0.59
CA PHE A 335 12.88 -0.78 1.74
C PHE A 335 11.88 -1.91 1.52
N ASP A 336 11.94 -2.92 2.38
CA ASP A 336 11.07 -4.09 2.27
C ASP A 336 9.60 -3.70 2.51
N GLY A 337 8.74 -3.98 1.53
CA GLY A 337 7.34 -3.57 1.56
C GLY A 337 6.54 -4.17 2.72
N GLU A 338 6.85 -5.42 3.12
CA GLU A 338 6.18 -6.09 4.24
C GLU A 338 6.54 -5.40 5.56
N LEU A 339 7.81 -5.02 5.75
CA LEU A 339 8.24 -4.27 6.94
C LEU A 339 7.67 -2.84 6.97
N VAL A 340 7.61 -2.16 5.82
CA VAL A 340 6.98 -0.84 5.69
C VAL A 340 5.50 -0.91 6.09
N GLU A 341 4.76 -1.89 5.57
CA GLU A 341 3.35 -2.13 5.92
C GLU A 341 3.18 -2.54 7.39
N ALA A 342 4.11 -3.30 7.96
CA ALA A 342 4.09 -3.69 9.36
C ALA A 342 4.31 -2.47 10.28
N ILE A 343 5.21 -1.55 9.94
CA ILE A 343 5.42 -0.28 10.65
C ILE A 343 4.14 0.56 10.60
N GLU A 344 3.55 0.71 9.42
CA GLU A 344 2.31 1.47 9.21
C GLU A 344 1.15 0.86 10.01
N SER A 345 1.06 -0.46 10.02
CA SER A 345 0.07 -1.21 10.81
C SER A 345 0.29 -1.01 12.31
N ALA A 346 1.53 -1.02 12.78
CA ALA A 346 1.88 -0.73 14.18
C ALA A 346 1.51 0.71 14.57
N ALA A 347 1.75 1.70 13.69
CA ALA A 347 1.32 3.09 13.90
C ALA A 347 -0.19 3.19 14.04
N ARG A 348 -0.95 2.54 13.13
CA ARG A 348 -2.42 2.45 13.19
C ARG A 348 -2.91 1.81 14.49
N ARG A 349 -2.33 0.68 14.90
CA ARG A 349 -2.69 -0.01 16.15
C ARG A 349 -2.50 0.86 17.39
N LEU A 350 -1.45 1.68 17.41
CA LEU A 350 -1.12 2.57 18.52
C LEU A 350 -1.85 3.93 18.45
N GLY A 351 -2.63 4.19 17.39
CA GLY A 351 -3.32 5.46 17.19
C GLY A 351 -2.38 6.63 16.95
N LEU A 352 -1.20 6.38 16.36
CA LEU A 352 -0.21 7.41 16.07
C LEU A 352 -0.44 7.99 14.67
N SER A 353 -0.46 9.32 14.54
CA SER A 353 -0.52 9.97 13.24
C SER A 353 0.76 9.69 12.45
N HIS A 354 0.62 9.30 11.18
CA HIS A 354 1.76 8.84 10.38
C HIS A 354 1.58 9.12 8.89
N ARG A 355 2.70 9.06 8.17
CA ARG A 355 2.74 9.04 6.70
C ARG A 355 3.87 8.16 6.20
N ARG A 356 3.75 7.66 4.98
CA ARG A 356 4.92 7.17 4.24
C ARG A 356 5.80 8.34 3.80
N MET A 357 7.11 8.15 3.84
CA MET A 357 8.06 9.17 3.44
C MET A 357 9.40 8.61 2.94
N THR A 358 10.13 9.46 2.22
CA THR A 358 11.49 9.22 1.77
C THR A 358 12.47 9.77 2.80
N SER A 359 13.49 9.00 3.19
CA SER A 359 14.61 9.58 3.93
C SER A 359 15.51 10.39 3.01
N GLY A 360 15.83 11.61 3.46
CA GLY A 360 16.73 12.52 2.78
C GLY A 360 18.22 12.30 3.09
N ALA A 361 18.52 11.51 4.13
CA ALA A 361 19.86 11.23 4.64
C ALA A 361 20.26 9.76 4.39
N GLY A 362 21.56 9.49 4.42
CA GLY A 362 22.08 8.12 4.46
C GLY A 362 21.92 7.55 5.88
N HIS A 363 21.71 6.24 5.97
CA HIS A 363 21.65 5.51 7.24
C HIS A 363 22.19 4.10 7.07
N ASP A 364 22.61 3.45 8.15
CA ASP A 364 23.10 2.07 8.13
C ASP A 364 22.08 1.09 7.52
N ALA A 365 20.77 1.33 7.70
CA ALA A 365 19.68 0.61 7.06
C ALA A 365 19.87 0.44 5.54
N GLN A 366 20.45 1.44 4.87
CA GLN A 366 20.67 1.41 3.43
C GLN A 366 21.71 0.36 3.01
N MET A 367 22.66 0.06 3.90
CA MET A 367 23.67 -0.98 3.68
C MET A 367 23.08 -2.35 4.00
N ILE A 368 22.32 -2.46 5.08
CA ILE A 368 21.71 -3.72 5.50
C ILE A 368 20.61 -4.18 4.53
N ALA A 369 19.88 -3.26 3.90
CA ALA A 369 18.89 -3.55 2.85
C ALA A 369 19.45 -4.34 1.66
N ARG A 370 20.78 -4.39 1.49
CA ARG A 370 21.46 -5.17 0.45
C ARG A 370 21.52 -6.67 0.75
N ILE A 371 21.39 -7.05 2.02
CA ILE A 371 21.61 -8.42 2.49
C ILE A 371 20.44 -9.01 3.28
N ALA A 372 19.50 -8.18 3.74
CA ALA A 372 18.29 -8.60 4.46
C ALA A 372 17.14 -7.59 4.25
N PRO A 373 15.87 -8.01 4.42
CA PRO A 373 14.74 -7.10 4.56
C PRO A 373 15.03 -6.02 5.60
N ALA A 374 14.85 -4.75 5.22
CA ALA A 374 15.09 -3.62 6.09
C ALA A 374 14.02 -2.55 5.91
N ALA A 375 13.70 -1.81 6.97
CA ALA A 375 12.86 -0.62 6.94
C ALA A 375 13.21 0.34 8.09
N MET A 376 12.78 1.60 7.99
CA MET A 376 13.02 2.59 9.04
C MET A 376 11.75 3.25 9.57
N ILE A 377 11.85 3.73 10.80
CA ILE A 377 10.82 4.48 11.51
C ILE A 377 11.42 5.85 11.83
N PHE A 378 10.73 6.92 11.47
CA PHE A 378 11.11 8.29 11.83
C PHE A 378 10.21 8.86 12.92
N VAL A 379 10.81 9.69 13.78
CA VAL A 379 10.10 10.62 14.67
C VAL A 379 10.46 12.07 14.32
N PRO A 380 9.61 13.06 14.64
CA PRO A 380 9.84 14.46 14.29
C PRO A 380 11.15 15.01 14.84
N SER A 381 11.71 16.00 14.15
CA SER A 381 12.84 16.82 14.64
C SER A 381 12.39 18.27 14.79
N ARG A 382 12.60 18.87 15.95
CA ARG A 382 12.15 20.24 16.23
C ARG A 382 12.84 21.25 15.30
N GLY A 383 12.04 21.99 14.52
CA GLY A 383 12.51 22.89 13.47
C GLY A 383 13.23 22.20 12.29
N GLY A 384 13.17 20.87 12.19
CA GLY A 384 13.96 20.08 11.26
C GLY A 384 15.47 20.26 11.43
N ILE A 385 15.94 20.45 12.67
CA ILE A 385 17.35 20.71 12.98
C ILE A 385 18.04 19.38 13.34
N SER A 386 19.11 19.05 12.63
CA SER A 386 20.08 18.00 12.98
C SER A 386 21.50 18.46 12.68
N HIS A 387 22.52 17.67 13.06
CA HIS A 387 23.95 18.05 13.00
C HIS A 387 24.23 19.41 13.66
N ASN A 388 23.48 19.69 14.73
CA ASN A 388 23.48 20.97 15.42
C ASN A 388 23.19 20.76 16.91
N PRO A 389 23.76 21.56 17.82
CA PRO A 389 23.51 21.45 19.26
C PRO A 389 22.03 21.61 19.66
N ARG A 390 21.24 22.26 18.81
CA ARG A 390 19.80 22.50 19.03
C ARG A 390 18.90 21.37 18.53
N GLU A 391 19.46 20.31 17.96
CA GLU A 391 18.71 19.10 17.63
C GLU A 391 17.97 18.61 18.87
N SER A 392 16.67 18.47 18.73
CA SER A 392 15.79 18.01 19.79
C SER A 392 14.52 17.43 19.19
N THR A 393 13.95 16.47 19.90
CA THR A 393 12.64 15.86 19.66
C THR A 393 11.96 15.79 21.02
N ASP A 394 10.65 16.05 21.07
CA ASP A 394 9.94 16.04 22.35
C ASP A 394 9.91 14.62 22.92
N ASP A 395 10.03 14.49 24.25
CA ASP A 395 10.10 13.19 24.94
C ASP A 395 8.92 12.28 24.56
N ASP A 396 7.71 12.82 24.45
CA ASP A 396 6.53 12.04 24.06
C ASP A 396 6.62 11.45 22.64
N GLN A 397 7.31 12.14 21.73
CA GLN A 397 7.55 11.67 20.36
C GLN A 397 8.65 10.59 20.34
N LEU A 398 9.72 10.76 21.12
CA LEU A 398 10.74 9.71 21.32
C LEU A 398 10.12 8.45 21.94
N LEU A 399 9.25 8.62 22.94
CA LEU A 399 8.54 7.49 23.52
C LEU A 399 7.53 6.88 22.54
N ALA A 400 6.90 7.67 21.65
CA ALA A 400 5.98 7.14 20.63
C ALA A 400 6.70 6.25 19.62
N GLY A 401 7.86 6.70 19.10
CA GLY A 401 8.67 5.89 18.20
C GLY A 401 9.18 4.61 18.85
N ALA A 402 9.69 4.68 20.08
CA ALA A 402 10.14 3.50 20.81
C ALA A 402 9.00 2.53 21.16
N ARG A 403 7.79 3.04 21.47
CA ARG A 403 6.58 2.21 21.65
C ARG A 403 6.18 1.51 20.37
N LEU A 404 6.24 2.20 19.23
CA LEU A 404 5.98 1.59 17.92
C LEU A 404 7.00 0.49 17.62
N LEU A 405 8.29 0.76 17.84
CA LEU A 405 9.34 -0.24 17.63
C LEU A 405 9.11 -1.49 18.49
N LEU A 406 8.76 -1.31 19.77
CA LEU A 406 8.41 -2.43 20.66
C LEU A 406 7.18 -3.19 20.15
N ASP A 407 6.13 -2.48 19.74
CA ASP A 407 4.90 -3.09 19.22
C ASP A 407 5.19 -3.97 18.01
N LEU A 408 5.94 -3.41 17.06
CA LEU A 408 6.37 -4.08 15.85
C LEU A 408 7.21 -5.32 16.15
N VAL A 409 8.22 -5.21 17.02
CA VAL A 409 9.09 -6.35 17.37
C VAL A 409 8.30 -7.47 18.06
N VAL A 410 7.34 -7.13 18.92
CA VAL A 410 6.45 -8.13 19.55
C VAL A 410 5.61 -8.85 18.51
N ASP A 411 5.07 -8.13 17.53
CA ASP A 411 4.28 -8.67 16.41
C ASP A 411 5.13 -9.63 15.55
N ARG A 412 6.33 -9.20 15.13
CA ARG A 412 7.26 -9.98 14.30
C ARG A 412 7.80 -11.23 14.98
N LEU A 413 7.98 -11.21 16.29
CA LEU A 413 8.57 -12.32 17.05
C LEU A 413 7.53 -13.23 17.71
N GLY A 414 6.24 -13.05 17.41
CA GLY A 414 5.17 -13.97 17.81
C GLY A 414 5.06 -14.19 19.32
N ALA A 415 5.53 -13.25 20.15
CA ALA A 415 5.30 -13.30 21.58
C ALA A 415 3.79 -13.20 21.80
N ALA A 416 3.20 -14.26 22.36
CA ALA A 416 1.77 -14.42 22.51
C ALA A 416 1.14 -13.17 23.12
N ARG A 417 0.54 -12.32 22.28
CA ARG A 417 -0.43 -11.35 22.76
C ARG A 417 -1.70 -12.09 23.11
N PRO A 418 -2.40 -11.71 24.19
CA PRO A 418 -3.81 -12.04 24.27
C PRO A 418 -4.40 -11.50 22.97
N ALA A 419 -4.94 -12.41 22.16
CA ALA A 419 -5.82 -12.01 21.09
C ALA A 419 -6.77 -10.98 21.71
N GLN A 420 -6.92 -9.81 21.09
CA GLN A 420 -8.04 -8.94 21.39
C GLN A 420 -9.27 -9.84 21.48
N HIS A 421 -9.75 -10.02 22.71
CA HIS A 421 -10.82 -10.93 23.09
C HIS A 421 -11.08 -12.05 22.06
N ARG A 422 -10.23 -13.09 22.01
CA ARG A 422 -10.62 -14.32 21.30
C ARG A 422 -11.85 -14.84 22.04
N PRO A 423 -13.02 -14.87 21.40
CA PRO A 423 -14.11 -15.61 22.00
C PRO A 423 -13.68 -17.08 22.06
N ALA A 424 -14.10 -17.80 23.09
CA ALA A 424 -14.03 -19.25 23.05
C ALA A 424 -14.72 -19.76 21.78
N VAL A 425 -14.37 -20.95 21.30
CA VAL A 425 -15.11 -21.64 20.23
C VAL A 425 -16.61 -21.60 20.59
N GLY A 426 -17.38 -20.76 19.91
CA GLY A 426 -18.81 -20.56 20.16
C GLY A 426 -19.26 -19.16 20.65
N GLU A 427 -18.36 -18.23 21.00
CA GLU A 427 -18.74 -16.84 21.27
C GLU A 427 -18.45 -15.93 20.06
N MET A 428 -19.29 -14.94 19.77
CA MET A 428 -19.04 -13.98 18.70
C MET A 428 -18.23 -12.79 19.23
N PRO A 429 -17.27 -12.22 18.48
CA PRO A 429 -16.60 -10.98 18.85
C PRO A 429 -17.63 -9.84 19.00
N ALA A 430 -17.37 -8.86 19.88
CA ALA A 430 -18.19 -7.65 19.98
C ALA A 430 -18.38 -7.02 18.58
N LEU A 431 -19.57 -6.46 18.30
CA LEU A 431 -19.77 -5.80 17.02
C LEU A 431 -18.78 -4.64 16.97
N PRO A 432 -18.06 -4.46 15.86
CA PRO A 432 -17.10 -3.38 15.76
C PRO A 432 -17.83 -2.07 16.01
N ALA A 433 -17.21 -1.19 16.81
CA ALA A 433 -17.67 0.19 16.86
C ALA A 433 -17.50 0.80 15.45
N PRO A 434 -18.34 1.78 15.07
CA PRO A 434 -18.17 2.51 13.83
C PRO A 434 -16.72 2.98 13.69
N ALA A 435 -16.10 2.81 12.51
CA ALA A 435 -14.70 3.19 12.31
C ALA A 435 -14.49 4.72 12.49
N THR A 436 -15.56 5.49 12.33
CA THR A 436 -15.57 6.95 12.49
C THR A 436 -16.66 7.37 13.46
N ALA A 437 -16.38 8.38 14.29
CA ALA A 437 -17.39 9.05 15.10
C ALA A 437 -18.28 10.01 14.29
N ALA A 438 -17.97 10.19 13.00
CA ALA A 438 -18.76 11.00 12.09
C ALA A 438 -20.11 10.32 11.81
N PRO A 439 -21.21 11.09 11.68
CA PRO A 439 -22.51 10.54 11.30
C PRO A 439 -22.45 9.84 9.95
N LEU A 440 -23.21 8.76 9.79
CA LEU A 440 -23.38 8.07 8.52
C LEU A 440 -24.01 9.01 7.51
N GLU A 441 -23.37 9.16 6.36
CA GLU A 441 -23.94 9.88 5.23
C GLU A 441 -24.94 9.00 4.48
N LEU A 442 -26.23 9.30 4.69
CA LEU A 442 -27.38 8.64 4.08
C LEU A 442 -28.22 9.64 3.28
N LEU A 443 -28.53 9.29 2.04
CA LEU A 443 -29.46 10.02 1.18
C LEU A 443 -30.69 9.17 0.91
N LEU A 444 -31.84 9.59 1.43
CA LEU A 444 -33.13 9.06 0.98
C LEU A 444 -33.41 9.54 -0.43
N ASN A 445 -33.73 8.63 -1.33
CA ASN A 445 -33.94 8.97 -2.73
C ASN A 445 -35.36 9.51 -2.95
N PRO A 446 -35.53 10.80 -3.30
CA PRO A 446 -36.86 11.37 -3.53
C PRO A 446 -37.53 10.83 -4.81
N HIS A 447 -36.77 10.21 -5.71
CA HIS A 447 -37.28 9.66 -6.97
C HIS A 447 -37.71 8.18 -6.85
N ALA A 448 -37.49 7.54 -5.70
CA ALA A 448 -37.84 6.15 -5.49
C ALA A 448 -39.35 5.90 -5.68
N VAL A 449 -39.70 4.90 -6.49
CA VAL A 449 -41.09 4.56 -6.82
C VAL A 449 -41.41 3.12 -6.42
N HIS A 450 -42.53 2.94 -5.72
CA HIS A 450 -43.17 1.65 -5.46
C HIS A 450 -44.39 1.45 -6.38
N ALA A 451 -44.12 1.21 -7.67
CA ALA A 451 -45.13 0.98 -8.71
C ALA A 451 -44.79 -0.25 -9.57
N GLY A 452 -45.60 -0.55 -10.57
CA GLY A 452 -45.28 -1.59 -11.56
C GLY A 452 -44.01 -1.26 -12.35
N TYR A 453 -43.24 -2.28 -12.71
CA TYR A 453 -41.99 -2.11 -13.47
C TYR A 453 -42.24 -1.46 -14.85
N PRO A 454 -41.62 -0.30 -15.13
CA PRO A 454 -41.88 0.49 -16.34
C PRO A 454 -41.71 -0.29 -17.65
N THR A 455 -42.55 0.00 -18.64
CA THR A 455 -42.55 -0.72 -19.93
C THR A 455 -41.27 -0.46 -20.72
N GLU A 456 -40.77 0.76 -20.62
CA GLU A 456 -39.55 1.24 -21.26
C GLU A 456 -38.31 0.53 -20.71
N LEU A 457 -38.24 0.33 -19.38
CA LEU A 457 -37.18 -0.42 -18.73
C LEU A 457 -37.28 -1.92 -19.02
N ARG A 458 -38.51 -2.48 -19.05
CA ARG A 458 -38.75 -3.88 -19.42
C ARG A 458 -38.28 -4.24 -20.82
N ALA A 459 -38.39 -3.30 -21.75
CA ALA A 459 -37.88 -3.48 -23.12
C ALA A 459 -36.34 -3.59 -23.16
N LEU A 460 -35.64 -3.05 -22.16
CA LEU A 460 -34.18 -3.14 -22.04
C LEU A 460 -33.75 -4.38 -21.26
N MET A 461 -34.28 -4.57 -20.05
CA MET A 461 -33.97 -5.70 -19.18
C MET A 461 -35.22 -6.30 -18.58
N ASN A 462 -35.32 -7.63 -18.59
CA ASN A 462 -36.47 -8.34 -18.01
C ASN A 462 -36.12 -9.73 -17.46
N ILE A 463 -36.97 -10.25 -16.59
CA ILE A 463 -36.80 -11.54 -15.91
C ILE A 463 -36.79 -12.73 -16.87
N ALA A 464 -37.52 -12.66 -17.99
CA ALA A 464 -37.53 -13.73 -18.98
C ALA A 464 -36.15 -13.86 -19.65
N GLN A 465 -35.49 -12.73 -19.91
CA GLN A 465 -34.15 -12.71 -20.48
C GLN A 465 -33.10 -13.17 -19.47
N ALA A 466 -33.23 -12.82 -18.18
CA ALA A 466 -32.37 -13.33 -17.10
C ALA A 466 -32.42 -14.87 -17.03
N GLY A 467 -33.61 -15.46 -17.07
CA GLY A 467 -33.77 -16.92 -17.04
C GLY A 467 -33.14 -17.62 -18.26
N GLN A 468 -33.20 -16.99 -19.44
CA GLN A 468 -32.48 -17.49 -20.62
C GLN A 468 -30.96 -17.38 -20.46
N ASP A 469 -30.47 -16.31 -19.86
CA ASP A 469 -29.04 -16.10 -19.62
C ASP A 469 -28.50 -17.12 -18.60
N ARG A 470 -29.29 -17.45 -17.56
CA ARG A 470 -29.02 -18.58 -16.66
C ARG A 470 -28.89 -19.90 -17.42
N ALA A 471 -29.85 -20.19 -18.30
CA ALA A 471 -29.84 -21.42 -19.10
C ALA A 471 -28.62 -21.49 -20.05
N ARG A 472 -28.18 -20.34 -20.60
CA ARG A 472 -26.99 -20.26 -21.47
C ARG A 472 -25.70 -20.54 -20.73
N LEU A 473 -25.57 -20.11 -19.48
CA LEU A 473 -24.38 -20.33 -18.66
C LEU A 473 -24.36 -21.68 -17.93
N ALA A 474 -25.51 -22.37 -17.80
CA ALA A 474 -25.66 -23.57 -16.98
C ALA A 474 -24.68 -24.71 -17.31
N GLY A 475 -24.23 -24.80 -18.57
CA GLY A 475 -23.27 -25.82 -19.02
C GLY A 475 -21.80 -25.41 -18.92
N TRP A 476 -21.48 -24.21 -18.45
CA TRP A 476 -20.11 -23.72 -18.42
C TRP A 476 -19.30 -24.35 -17.30
N ALA A 477 -18.18 -25.01 -17.64
CA ALA A 477 -17.35 -25.73 -16.68
C ALA A 477 -16.71 -24.85 -15.59
N GLU A 478 -16.57 -23.54 -15.82
CA GLU A 478 -16.04 -22.59 -14.84
C GLU A 478 -17.10 -22.10 -13.84
N LEU A 479 -18.37 -22.47 -14.05
CA LEU A 479 -19.49 -22.10 -13.19
C LEU A 479 -19.95 -23.30 -12.35
N SER A 480 -20.31 -23.05 -11.09
CA SER A 480 -20.97 -24.06 -10.26
C SER A 480 -22.27 -24.54 -10.93
N PRO A 481 -22.51 -25.85 -11.01
CA PRO A 481 -23.75 -26.40 -11.58
C PRO A 481 -24.98 -26.18 -10.70
N ARG A 482 -24.79 -25.66 -9.48
CA ARG A 482 -25.85 -25.34 -8.52
C ARG A 482 -25.81 -23.85 -8.20
N ALA A 483 -26.98 -23.31 -7.85
CA ALA A 483 -27.09 -21.97 -7.29
C ALA A 483 -26.14 -21.81 -6.09
N THR A 484 -25.54 -20.64 -5.96
CA THR A 484 -24.65 -20.35 -4.82
C THR A 484 -25.41 -20.39 -3.50
N PRO A 485 -24.75 -20.69 -2.38
CA PRO A 485 -25.43 -20.76 -1.10
C PRO A 485 -26.08 -19.45 -0.68
N LEU A 486 -27.22 -19.58 0.01
CA LEU A 486 -27.89 -18.48 0.71
C LEU A 486 -27.84 -18.78 2.21
N TRP A 487 -26.82 -18.24 2.86
CA TRP A 487 -26.54 -18.52 4.27
C TRP A 487 -27.45 -17.70 5.17
N SER A 488 -28.04 -18.34 6.19
CA SER A 488 -28.72 -17.65 7.28
C SER A 488 -27.71 -17.34 8.38
N LEU A 489 -27.74 -16.11 8.92
CA LEU A 489 -26.87 -15.66 10.01
C LEU A 489 -27.71 -15.30 11.25
N PRO A 490 -28.35 -16.29 11.91
CA PRO A 490 -29.27 -16.05 13.02
C PRO A 490 -28.64 -15.40 14.26
N ASP A 491 -27.37 -15.67 14.57
CA ASP A 491 -26.72 -15.04 15.74
C ASP A 491 -26.45 -13.57 15.48
N LEU A 492 -25.92 -13.23 14.30
CA LEU A 492 -25.71 -11.85 13.89
C LEU A 492 -27.05 -11.10 13.78
N ALA A 493 -28.10 -11.70 13.22
CA ALA A 493 -29.43 -11.09 13.16
C ALA A 493 -29.97 -10.73 14.56
N ALA A 494 -29.84 -11.65 15.52
CA ALA A 494 -30.27 -11.42 16.89
C ALA A 494 -29.49 -10.27 17.56
N ARG A 495 -28.18 -10.17 17.31
CA ARG A 495 -27.34 -9.09 17.83
C ARG A 495 -27.67 -7.73 17.23
N LEU A 496 -28.05 -7.72 15.97
CA LEU A 496 -28.49 -6.53 15.23
C LEU A 496 -29.94 -6.13 15.54
N GLY A 497 -30.67 -6.95 16.30
CA GLY A 497 -32.06 -6.66 16.66
C GLY A 497 -33.03 -6.71 15.48
N ILE A 498 -32.74 -7.53 14.46
CA ILE A 498 -33.58 -7.73 13.26
C ILE A 498 -34.09 -9.17 13.17
N ALA A 499 -35.20 -9.40 12.47
CA ALA A 499 -35.83 -10.73 12.40
C ALA A 499 -34.99 -11.77 11.67
N ARG A 500 -34.30 -11.37 10.59
CA ARG A 500 -33.53 -12.28 9.75
C ARG A 500 -32.42 -11.56 9.02
N LEU A 501 -31.24 -12.16 8.98
CA LEU A 501 -30.14 -11.77 8.12
C LEU A 501 -29.73 -12.96 7.26
N CYS A 502 -29.68 -12.77 5.94
CA CYS A 502 -29.11 -13.75 5.03
C CYS A 502 -28.06 -13.12 4.13
N ILE A 503 -27.06 -13.92 3.75
CA ILE A 503 -26.02 -13.53 2.79
C ILE A 503 -25.99 -14.52 1.63
N LYS A 504 -26.12 -14.00 0.41
CA LYS A 504 -25.96 -14.76 -0.84
C LYS A 504 -24.48 -14.78 -1.21
N ASP A 505 -23.87 -15.96 -1.21
CA ASP A 505 -22.41 -16.11 -1.27
C ASP A 505 -21.89 -16.37 -2.68
N GLU A 506 -21.63 -15.29 -3.42
CA GLU A 506 -21.17 -15.33 -4.82
C GLU A 506 -19.68 -15.69 -4.95
N SER A 507 -18.94 -15.72 -3.83
CA SER A 507 -17.56 -16.22 -3.80
C SER A 507 -17.46 -17.71 -4.17
N LEU A 508 -18.56 -18.47 -4.03
CA LEU A 508 -18.62 -19.89 -4.34
C LEU A 508 -19.18 -20.18 -5.74
N ARG A 509 -19.46 -19.14 -6.54
CA ARG A 509 -20.06 -19.30 -7.88
C ARG A 509 -19.14 -20.00 -8.87
N SER A 510 -17.85 -19.74 -8.76
CA SER A 510 -16.82 -20.11 -9.74
C SER A 510 -15.46 -20.17 -9.03
N PRO A 511 -14.47 -20.92 -9.56
CA PRO A 511 -13.08 -20.80 -9.11
C PRO A 511 -12.55 -19.35 -9.15
N LEU A 512 -13.18 -18.48 -9.95
CA LEU A 512 -12.93 -17.04 -9.99
C LEU A 512 -13.28 -16.31 -8.68
N ALA A 513 -13.96 -16.95 -7.74
CA ALA A 513 -14.37 -16.37 -6.47
C ALA A 513 -15.09 -15.01 -6.56
N SER A 514 -15.90 -14.79 -7.60
CA SER A 514 -16.60 -13.52 -7.84
C SER A 514 -17.87 -13.70 -8.68
N PHE A 515 -18.89 -12.88 -8.39
CA PHE A 515 -20.13 -12.77 -9.17
C PHE A 515 -19.91 -12.39 -10.64
N LYS A 516 -18.78 -11.76 -10.98
CA LYS A 516 -18.49 -11.32 -12.36
C LYS A 516 -18.37 -12.47 -13.36
N ALA A 517 -18.32 -13.72 -12.88
CA ALA A 517 -18.51 -14.94 -13.66
C ALA A 517 -19.90 -15.07 -14.33
N LEU A 518 -20.85 -14.15 -14.06
CA LEU A 518 -22.13 -14.09 -14.76
C LEU A 518 -22.11 -13.10 -15.92
N GLY A 519 -21.92 -11.82 -15.64
CA GLY A 519 -22.13 -10.72 -16.59
C GLY A 519 -21.18 -10.71 -17.79
N ALA A 520 -19.86 -10.72 -17.57
CA ALA A 520 -18.89 -10.67 -18.68
C ALA A 520 -19.01 -11.89 -19.62
N PRO A 521 -19.11 -13.13 -19.10
CA PRO A 521 -19.28 -14.31 -19.93
C PRO A 521 -20.56 -14.30 -20.77
N ILE A 522 -21.70 -13.91 -20.20
CA ILE A 522 -22.95 -13.87 -20.97
C ILE A 522 -22.93 -12.77 -22.05
N ALA A 523 -22.33 -11.62 -21.74
CA ALA A 523 -22.17 -10.55 -22.70
C ALA A 523 -21.31 -10.98 -23.90
N LEU A 524 -20.22 -11.73 -23.65
CA LEU A 524 -19.38 -12.30 -24.71
C LEU A 524 -20.15 -13.31 -25.58
N VAL A 525 -20.89 -14.23 -24.96
CA VAL A 525 -21.72 -15.22 -25.69
C VAL A 525 -22.73 -14.50 -26.59
N ARG A 526 -23.45 -13.51 -26.05
CA ARG A 526 -24.47 -12.77 -26.79
C ARG A 526 -23.87 -11.92 -27.92
N LEU A 527 -22.71 -11.31 -27.69
CA LEU A 527 -21.95 -10.59 -28.71
C LEU A 527 -21.62 -11.50 -29.89
N ILE A 528 -21.11 -12.71 -29.64
CA ILE A 528 -20.74 -13.66 -30.69
C ILE A 528 -21.98 -14.11 -31.47
N LEU A 529 -23.06 -14.48 -30.78
CA LEU A 529 -24.31 -14.90 -31.41
C LEU A 529 -24.91 -13.79 -32.29
N ARG A 530 -24.84 -12.52 -31.86
CA ARG A 530 -25.28 -11.37 -32.66
C ARG A 530 -24.36 -11.08 -33.85
N ARG A 531 -23.06 -11.24 -33.68
CA ARG A 531 -22.07 -10.94 -34.72
C ARG A 531 -22.07 -11.98 -35.83
N PHE A 532 -22.41 -13.22 -35.51
CA PHE A 532 -22.34 -14.36 -36.41
C PHE A 532 -23.68 -15.09 -36.54
N PRO A 533 -24.78 -14.41 -36.92
CA PRO A 533 -26.14 -14.99 -36.90
C PRO A 533 -26.37 -16.10 -37.94
N ALA A 534 -25.51 -16.17 -38.96
CA ALA A 534 -25.55 -17.22 -39.99
C ALA A 534 -24.75 -18.47 -39.61
N GLN A 535 -24.01 -18.44 -38.50
CA GLN A 535 -23.25 -19.58 -38.01
C GLN A 535 -24.13 -20.39 -37.06
N ASP A 536 -24.01 -21.71 -37.11
CA ASP A 536 -24.64 -22.62 -36.14
C ASP A 536 -23.85 -22.59 -34.81
N PHE A 537 -24.00 -21.49 -34.08
CA PHE A 537 -23.46 -21.30 -32.74
C PHE A 537 -24.61 -21.31 -31.73
N ASP A 538 -24.41 -22.00 -30.63
CA ASP A 538 -25.24 -21.90 -29.44
C ASP A 538 -24.34 -21.68 -28.21
N ALA A 539 -24.92 -21.22 -27.11
CA ALA A 539 -24.14 -20.87 -25.92
C ALA A 539 -23.35 -22.05 -25.35
N ALA A 540 -23.91 -23.27 -25.36
CA ALA A 540 -23.26 -24.44 -24.81
C ALA A 540 -22.08 -24.88 -25.69
N SER A 541 -22.26 -24.97 -27.01
CA SER A 541 -21.18 -25.31 -27.93
C SER A 541 -20.06 -24.26 -27.98
N LEU A 542 -20.41 -22.97 -27.81
CA LEU A 542 -19.44 -21.90 -27.62
C LEU A 542 -18.61 -22.11 -26.35
N LEU A 543 -19.25 -22.23 -25.18
CA LEU A 543 -18.55 -22.35 -23.89
C LEU A 543 -17.82 -23.70 -23.72
N ALA A 544 -18.21 -24.74 -24.46
CA ALA A 544 -17.47 -26.00 -24.58
C ALA A 544 -16.22 -25.90 -25.50
N GLY A 545 -16.06 -24.79 -26.22
CA GLY A 545 -14.91 -24.55 -27.10
C GLY A 545 -14.96 -25.30 -28.43
N GLU A 546 -16.14 -25.82 -28.83
CA GLU A 546 -16.32 -26.60 -30.06
C GLU A 546 -16.03 -25.78 -31.33
N HIS A 547 -16.15 -24.46 -31.23
CA HIS A 547 -15.98 -23.52 -32.34
C HIS A 547 -14.65 -22.75 -32.34
N ARG A 548 -13.67 -23.17 -31.53
CA ARG A 548 -12.37 -22.48 -31.36
C ARG A 548 -11.69 -22.14 -32.70
N SER A 549 -11.70 -23.05 -33.67
CA SER A 549 -11.08 -22.81 -34.98
C SER A 549 -11.79 -21.74 -35.81
N ARG A 550 -13.11 -21.58 -35.63
CA ARG A 550 -13.95 -20.58 -36.33
C ARG A 550 -13.88 -19.20 -35.68
N LEU A 551 -13.50 -19.16 -34.40
CA LEU A 551 -13.34 -17.94 -33.62
C LEU A 551 -11.87 -17.54 -33.42
N ALA A 552 -10.93 -18.29 -34.01
CA ALA A 552 -9.52 -17.93 -34.03
C ALA A 552 -9.33 -16.56 -34.70
N GLY A 553 -8.72 -15.60 -33.98
CA GLY A 553 -8.55 -14.22 -34.43
C GLY A 553 -9.75 -13.30 -34.19
N PHE A 554 -10.84 -13.78 -33.60
CA PHE A 554 -11.83 -12.90 -32.99
C PHE A 554 -11.26 -12.43 -31.65
N THR A 555 -11.02 -11.13 -31.50
CA THR A 555 -10.41 -10.57 -30.29
C THR A 555 -11.38 -9.67 -29.56
N VAL A 556 -11.47 -9.87 -28.24
CA VAL A 556 -12.17 -8.96 -27.34
C VAL A 556 -11.20 -8.22 -26.44
N VAL A 557 -11.53 -6.97 -26.12
CA VAL A 557 -10.70 -6.10 -25.29
C VAL A 557 -11.53 -5.46 -24.18
N SER A 558 -10.94 -5.29 -23.01
CA SER A 558 -11.57 -4.60 -21.89
C SER A 558 -10.53 -3.91 -21.02
N ALA A 559 -10.94 -2.81 -20.38
CA ALA A 559 -10.19 -2.16 -19.31
C ALA A 559 -10.78 -2.61 -17.97
N THR A 560 -9.92 -2.99 -17.03
CA THR A 560 -10.36 -3.41 -15.70
C THR A 560 -9.19 -3.34 -14.72
N ASP A 561 -9.50 -3.31 -13.44
CA ASP A 561 -8.58 -3.35 -12.31
C ASP A 561 -8.72 -4.63 -11.47
N GLY A 562 -9.55 -5.59 -11.93
CA GLY A 562 -9.87 -6.78 -11.14
C GLY A 562 -10.74 -7.83 -11.84
N ASN A 563 -11.89 -8.13 -11.23
CA ASN A 563 -12.64 -9.38 -11.47
C ASN A 563 -13.33 -9.45 -12.84
N HIS A 564 -13.59 -8.31 -13.50
CA HIS A 564 -14.25 -8.27 -14.81
C HIS A 564 -13.36 -8.87 -15.89
N GLY A 565 -12.11 -8.39 -15.96
CA GLY A 565 -11.13 -8.93 -16.91
C GLY A 565 -10.84 -10.40 -16.67
N ARG A 566 -10.80 -10.85 -15.42
CA ARG A 566 -10.60 -12.27 -15.10
C ARG A 566 -11.75 -13.14 -15.60
N ALA A 567 -13.00 -12.71 -15.40
CA ALA A 567 -14.18 -13.43 -15.90
C ALA A 567 -14.26 -13.42 -17.44
N LEU A 568 -13.95 -12.29 -18.08
CA LEU A 568 -13.91 -12.18 -19.53
C LEU A 568 -12.82 -13.08 -20.14
N ALA A 569 -11.62 -13.07 -19.55
CA ALA A 569 -10.50 -13.91 -19.97
C ALA A 569 -10.86 -15.40 -19.84
N ALA A 570 -11.52 -15.80 -18.75
CA ALA A 570 -11.98 -17.17 -18.56
C ALA A 570 -12.97 -17.61 -19.63
N ALA A 571 -13.98 -16.78 -19.93
CA ALA A 571 -14.95 -17.07 -20.98
C ALA A 571 -14.31 -17.10 -22.37
N ALA A 572 -13.42 -16.16 -22.68
CA ALA A 572 -12.70 -16.11 -23.94
C ALA A 572 -11.83 -17.37 -24.16
N ARG A 573 -11.14 -17.84 -23.09
CA ARG A 573 -10.37 -19.09 -23.10
C ARG A 573 -11.23 -20.30 -23.42
N SER A 574 -12.38 -20.43 -22.75
CA SER A 574 -13.35 -21.51 -22.98
C SER A 574 -13.84 -21.50 -24.44
N ILE A 575 -14.27 -20.33 -24.92
CA ILE A 575 -14.81 -20.14 -26.27
C ILE A 575 -13.75 -20.32 -27.37
N GLY A 576 -12.50 -19.97 -27.07
CA GLY A 576 -11.40 -20.02 -28.02
C GLY A 576 -11.23 -18.77 -28.87
N CYS A 577 -11.61 -17.61 -28.33
CA CYS A 577 -11.31 -16.30 -28.90
C CYS A 577 -10.17 -15.61 -28.11
N ASP A 578 -9.54 -14.61 -28.72
CA ASP A 578 -8.44 -13.87 -28.10
C ASP A 578 -8.98 -12.82 -27.13
N CYS A 579 -8.27 -12.60 -26.02
CA CYS A 579 -8.65 -11.62 -25.00
C CYS A 579 -7.47 -10.72 -24.67
N VAL A 580 -7.70 -9.41 -24.71
CA VAL A 580 -6.74 -8.38 -24.30
C VAL A 580 -7.32 -7.63 -23.11
N ILE A 581 -6.56 -7.53 -22.03
CA ILE A 581 -6.97 -6.77 -20.83
C ILE A 581 -5.99 -5.63 -20.62
N VAL A 582 -6.50 -4.40 -20.61
CA VAL A 582 -5.72 -3.20 -20.32
C VAL A 582 -5.80 -2.91 -18.83
N LEU A 583 -4.64 -2.83 -18.17
CA LEU A 583 -4.51 -2.54 -16.74
C LEU A 583 -3.80 -1.19 -16.55
N HIS A 584 -4.23 -0.42 -15.55
CA HIS A 584 -3.54 0.80 -15.12
C HIS A 584 -2.34 0.48 -14.21
N ALA A 585 -1.49 1.49 -13.94
CA ALA A 585 -0.20 1.27 -13.27
C ALA A 585 -0.32 0.67 -11.86
N GLN A 586 -1.42 0.96 -11.15
CA GLN A 586 -1.61 0.62 -9.74
C GLN A 586 -2.24 -0.76 -9.51
N VAL A 587 -2.66 -1.49 -10.55
CA VAL A 587 -3.22 -2.84 -10.37
C VAL A 587 -2.14 -3.78 -9.84
N SER A 588 -2.41 -4.53 -8.76
CA SER A 588 -1.41 -5.43 -8.18
C SER A 588 -0.92 -6.50 -9.16
N GLU A 589 0.34 -6.93 -9.03
CA GLU A 589 0.88 -8.02 -9.85
C GLU A 589 0.11 -9.33 -9.67
N GLU A 590 -0.41 -9.59 -8.47
CA GLU A 590 -1.22 -10.78 -8.19
C GLU A 590 -2.49 -10.82 -9.06
N ARG A 591 -3.19 -9.69 -9.18
CA ARG A 591 -4.39 -9.57 -10.03
C ARG A 591 -4.05 -9.72 -11.51
N GLU A 592 -2.94 -9.12 -11.95
CA GLU A 592 -2.43 -9.30 -13.31
C GLU A 592 -2.15 -10.78 -13.62
N ARG A 593 -1.43 -11.47 -12.74
CA ARG A 593 -1.13 -12.91 -12.90
C ARG A 593 -2.40 -13.75 -12.93
N ALA A 594 -3.39 -13.41 -12.11
CA ALA A 594 -4.67 -14.11 -12.08
C ALA A 594 -5.46 -13.96 -13.40
N ILE A 595 -5.36 -12.81 -14.07
CA ILE A 595 -5.96 -12.58 -15.40
C ILE A 595 -5.15 -13.33 -16.47
N ALA A 596 -3.82 -13.18 -16.47
CA ALA A 596 -2.93 -13.81 -17.42
C ALA A 596 -2.98 -15.36 -17.38
N ALA A 597 -3.29 -15.95 -16.22
CA ALA A 597 -3.48 -17.40 -16.06
C ALA A 597 -4.63 -17.98 -16.92
N TYR A 598 -5.56 -17.14 -17.37
CA TYR A 598 -6.60 -17.52 -18.34
C TYR A 598 -6.18 -17.30 -19.80
N GLY A 599 -4.92 -16.95 -20.07
CA GLY A 599 -4.39 -16.78 -21.43
C GLY A 599 -4.70 -15.43 -22.07
N ALA A 600 -5.19 -14.46 -21.29
CA ALA A 600 -5.36 -13.09 -21.78
C ALA A 600 -4.01 -12.40 -21.95
N GLN A 601 -3.91 -11.57 -22.99
CA GLN A 601 -2.80 -10.66 -23.19
C GLN A 601 -3.02 -9.44 -22.31
N VAL A 602 -2.21 -9.31 -21.26
CA VAL A 602 -2.28 -8.17 -20.35
C VAL A 602 -1.42 -7.04 -20.89
N ARG A 603 -2.00 -5.84 -20.99
CA ARG A 603 -1.28 -4.62 -21.35
C ARG A 603 -1.37 -3.61 -20.22
N ARG A 604 -0.28 -3.47 -19.47
CA ARG A 604 -0.15 -2.46 -18.44
C ARG A 604 0.23 -1.11 -19.03
N ILE A 605 -0.48 -0.06 -18.64
CA ILE A 605 -0.17 1.33 -19.00
C ILE A 605 0.27 2.12 -17.76
N ALA A 606 0.98 3.22 -17.96
CA ALA A 606 1.44 4.09 -16.87
C ALA A 606 0.32 4.99 -16.28
N GLY A 607 -0.83 5.06 -16.95
CA GLY A 607 -1.98 5.90 -16.56
C GLY A 607 -2.86 5.29 -15.46
N ASN A 608 -4.04 5.89 -15.26
CA ASN A 608 -5.09 5.49 -14.32
C ASN A 608 -6.17 4.61 -15.00
N TYR A 609 -7.26 4.31 -14.28
CA TYR A 609 -8.36 3.49 -14.80
C TYR A 609 -9.03 4.10 -16.05
N ASP A 610 -9.32 5.41 -16.03
CA ASP A 610 -9.93 6.12 -17.17
C ASP A 610 -9.00 6.05 -18.40
N ASP A 611 -7.69 6.23 -18.22
CA ASP A 611 -6.69 6.07 -19.30
C ASP A 611 -6.70 4.64 -19.87
N SER A 612 -6.99 3.63 -19.03
CA SER A 612 -7.07 2.24 -19.47
C SER A 612 -8.31 1.99 -20.33
N VAL A 613 -9.44 2.63 -19.99
CA VAL A 613 -10.67 2.61 -20.79
C VAL A 613 -10.43 3.24 -22.16
N GLU A 614 -9.76 4.39 -22.20
CA GLU A 614 -9.40 5.07 -23.45
C GLU A 614 -8.46 4.23 -24.32
N GLU A 615 -7.43 3.62 -23.73
CA GLU A 615 -6.50 2.73 -24.45
C GLU A 615 -7.22 1.47 -24.96
N ALA A 616 -8.12 0.86 -24.19
CA ALA A 616 -8.91 -0.28 -24.64
C ALA A 616 -9.81 0.07 -25.83
N ALA A 617 -10.43 1.25 -25.82
CA ALA A 617 -11.22 1.76 -26.95
C ALA A 617 -10.34 2.06 -28.18
N SER A 618 -9.18 2.67 -27.97
CA SER A 618 -8.17 2.93 -29.01
C SER A 618 -7.71 1.64 -29.69
N LEU A 619 -7.39 0.62 -28.90
CA LEU A 619 -7.03 -0.72 -29.37
C LEU A 619 -8.15 -1.38 -30.17
N ALA A 620 -9.39 -1.29 -29.67
CA ALA A 620 -10.56 -1.82 -30.38
C ALA A 620 -10.71 -1.21 -31.77
N LEU A 621 -10.56 0.11 -31.88
CA LEU A 621 -10.63 0.82 -33.15
C LEU A 621 -9.46 0.48 -34.07
N ALA A 622 -8.23 0.47 -33.56
CA ALA A 622 -7.02 0.24 -34.34
C ALA A 622 -6.96 -1.15 -34.98
N TYR A 623 -7.43 -2.18 -34.25
CA TYR A 623 -7.31 -3.57 -34.68
C TYR A 623 -8.67 -4.21 -35.05
N GLY A 624 -9.77 -3.46 -34.98
CA GLY A 624 -11.12 -3.98 -35.23
C GLY A 624 -11.62 -4.96 -34.16
N TRP A 625 -11.04 -4.92 -32.96
CA TRP A 625 -11.45 -5.76 -31.82
C TRP A 625 -12.77 -5.29 -31.24
N GLN A 626 -13.39 -6.13 -30.41
CA GLN A 626 -14.67 -5.81 -29.78
C GLN A 626 -14.48 -5.46 -28.31
N VAL A 627 -14.99 -4.30 -27.89
CA VAL A 627 -14.97 -3.90 -26.47
C VAL A 627 -16.00 -4.72 -25.71
N VAL A 628 -15.61 -5.27 -24.55
CA VAL A 628 -16.51 -5.92 -23.60
C VAL A 628 -16.33 -5.30 -22.21
N ALA A 629 -16.91 -4.12 -22.03
CA ALA A 629 -16.94 -3.36 -20.77
C ALA A 629 -18.29 -3.47 -20.04
N ASP A 630 -18.27 -3.30 -18.72
CA ASP A 630 -19.45 -3.28 -17.84
C ASP A 630 -20.02 -1.87 -17.57
N THR A 631 -19.34 -0.81 -18.05
CA THR A 631 -19.82 0.57 -18.05
C THR A 631 -20.34 1.02 -19.43
N SER A 632 -21.28 1.96 -19.47
CA SER A 632 -21.91 2.47 -20.70
C SER A 632 -21.55 3.93 -20.99
N TRP A 633 -21.65 4.30 -22.26
CA TRP A 633 -21.55 5.68 -22.75
C TRP A 633 -22.44 5.85 -23.99
N GLU A 634 -22.57 7.08 -24.48
CA GLU A 634 -23.40 7.37 -25.65
C GLU A 634 -22.99 6.50 -26.85
N GLY A 635 -23.94 5.73 -27.39
CA GLY A 635 -23.70 4.79 -28.49
C GLY A 635 -23.16 3.42 -28.09
N TYR A 636 -22.91 3.16 -26.80
CA TYR A 636 -22.42 1.87 -26.28
C TYR A 636 -23.24 1.42 -25.06
N GLU A 637 -24.41 0.83 -25.33
CA GLU A 637 -25.34 0.34 -24.29
C GLU A 637 -25.59 -1.17 -24.35
N GLU A 638 -25.40 -1.80 -25.52
CA GLU A 638 -25.84 -3.19 -25.74
C GLU A 638 -25.08 -4.21 -24.88
N ILE A 639 -23.76 -4.06 -24.77
CA ILE A 639 -22.90 -4.95 -24.00
C ILE A 639 -23.05 -4.70 -22.49
N PRO A 640 -23.00 -3.45 -21.98
CA PRO A 640 -23.27 -3.17 -20.57
C PRO A 640 -24.65 -3.67 -20.13
N ARG A 641 -25.68 -3.53 -20.97
CA ARG A 641 -27.02 -4.11 -20.73
C ARG A 641 -26.96 -5.62 -20.54
N ASP A 642 -26.24 -6.32 -21.41
CA ASP A 642 -26.12 -7.78 -21.34
C ASP A 642 -25.35 -8.22 -20.07
N VAL A 643 -24.31 -7.46 -19.67
CA VAL A 643 -23.60 -7.67 -18.40
C VAL A 643 -24.55 -7.52 -17.22
N MET A 644 -25.31 -6.42 -17.15
CA MET A 644 -26.29 -6.14 -16.10
C MET A 644 -27.40 -7.19 -16.04
N GLN A 645 -27.91 -7.61 -17.20
CA GLN A 645 -28.94 -8.65 -17.33
C GLN A 645 -28.47 -9.99 -16.74
N GLY A 646 -27.20 -10.34 -16.92
CA GLY A 646 -26.59 -11.54 -16.34
C GLY A 646 -26.58 -11.53 -14.81
N TYR A 647 -26.47 -10.37 -14.16
CA TYR A 647 -26.51 -10.28 -12.70
C TYR A 647 -27.90 -10.52 -12.10
N GLY A 648 -28.97 -10.43 -12.91
CA GLY A 648 -30.32 -10.81 -12.50
C GLY A 648 -30.47 -12.27 -12.07
N ILE A 649 -29.54 -13.14 -12.50
CA ILE A 649 -29.49 -14.56 -12.08
C ILE A 649 -29.35 -14.69 -10.56
N ILE A 650 -28.64 -13.76 -9.91
CA ILE A 650 -28.47 -13.77 -8.46
C ILE A 650 -29.83 -13.60 -7.77
N ALA A 651 -30.64 -12.65 -8.23
CA ALA A 651 -31.98 -12.41 -7.72
C ALA A 651 -32.93 -13.58 -8.01
N GLU A 652 -32.85 -14.17 -9.21
CA GLU A 652 -33.60 -15.37 -9.58
C GLU A 652 -33.32 -16.53 -8.60
N GLU A 653 -32.04 -16.84 -8.36
CA GLU A 653 -31.62 -17.90 -7.45
C GLU A 653 -32.06 -17.65 -6.00
N VAL A 654 -32.02 -16.39 -5.53
CA VAL A 654 -32.50 -16.03 -4.20
C VAL A 654 -34.01 -16.25 -4.09
N ILE A 655 -34.78 -15.78 -5.06
CA ILE A 655 -36.25 -15.94 -5.06
C ILE A 655 -36.65 -17.41 -5.18
N GLU A 656 -35.94 -18.20 -5.99
CA GLU A 656 -36.14 -19.66 -6.08
C GLU A 656 -35.90 -20.35 -4.73
N THR A 657 -34.87 -19.91 -3.99
CA THR A 657 -34.46 -20.54 -2.72
C THR A 657 -35.32 -20.09 -1.53
N ALA A 658 -35.61 -18.79 -1.42
CA ALA A 658 -36.22 -18.18 -0.24
C ALA A 658 -37.69 -17.78 -0.42
N GLY A 659 -38.15 -17.62 -1.67
CA GLY A 659 -39.45 -17.05 -2.00
C GLY A 659 -39.40 -15.55 -2.27
N VAL A 660 -40.44 -15.03 -2.93
CA VAL A 660 -40.51 -13.65 -3.43
C VAL A 660 -40.59 -12.59 -2.32
N ASP A 661 -41.29 -12.88 -1.22
CA ASP A 661 -41.51 -11.94 -0.10
C ASP A 661 -40.57 -12.20 1.11
N ALA A 662 -39.49 -12.95 0.86
CA ALA A 662 -38.60 -13.43 1.92
C ALA A 662 -37.89 -12.30 2.67
N TYR A 663 -37.62 -11.19 2.00
CA TYR A 663 -36.82 -10.07 2.51
C TYR A 663 -37.61 -8.77 2.42
N THR A 664 -37.48 -7.93 3.45
CA THR A 664 -38.02 -6.56 3.45
C THR A 664 -36.99 -5.55 2.96
N HIS A 665 -35.69 -5.86 3.11
CA HIS A 665 -34.59 -4.99 2.70
C HIS A 665 -33.54 -5.78 1.93
N ILE A 666 -32.96 -5.17 0.91
CA ILE A 666 -31.79 -5.69 0.19
C ILE A 666 -30.75 -4.57 0.11
N ILE A 667 -29.53 -4.87 0.56
CA ILE A 667 -28.40 -3.93 0.49
C ILE A 667 -27.47 -4.38 -0.62
N LEU A 668 -27.27 -3.50 -1.61
CA LEU A 668 -26.57 -3.75 -2.85
C LEU A 668 -25.33 -2.87 -2.93
N GLN A 669 -24.23 -3.45 -3.41
CA GLN A 669 -23.03 -2.68 -3.67
C GLN A 669 -23.17 -1.84 -4.94
N GLY A 670 -22.73 -0.58 -4.88
CA GLY A 670 -22.89 0.43 -5.92
C GLY A 670 -21.97 0.24 -7.14
N GLY A 671 -20.69 0.62 -7.02
CA GLY A 671 -19.74 0.67 -8.14
C GLY A 671 -20.30 1.47 -9.33
N VAL A 672 -20.05 1.02 -10.57
CA VAL A 672 -20.68 1.65 -11.77
C VAL A 672 -22.22 1.49 -11.83
N GLY A 673 -22.83 0.77 -10.90
CA GLY A 673 -24.28 0.53 -10.80
C GLY A 673 -24.79 -0.75 -11.46
N GLY A 674 -23.94 -1.51 -12.17
CA GLY A 674 -24.40 -2.63 -12.99
C GLY A 674 -24.99 -3.81 -12.20
N LEU A 675 -24.36 -4.21 -11.09
CA LEU A 675 -24.87 -5.25 -10.19
C LEU A 675 -26.19 -4.82 -9.56
N ALA A 676 -26.21 -3.62 -9.00
CA ALA A 676 -27.40 -3.04 -8.37
C ALA A 676 -28.56 -2.98 -9.36
N ALA A 677 -28.33 -2.51 -10.60
CA ALA A 677 -29.35 -2.44 -11.63
C ALA A 677 -29.89 -3.82 -12.00
N GLY A 678 -29.03 -4.84 -12.12
CA GLY A 678 -29.45 -6.22 -12.42
C GLY A 678 -30.37 -6.81 -11.34
N ILE A 679 -30.00 -6.67 -10.06
CA ILE A 679 -30.79 -7.22 -8.95
C ILE A 679 -32.05 -6.38 -8.70
N ALA A 680 -31.92 -5.06 -8.63
CA ALA A 680 -33.03 -4.14 -8.40
C ALA A 680 -34.13 -4.29 -9.47
N SER A 681 -33.76 -4.31 -10.75
CA SER A 681 -34.73 -4.48 -11.85
C SER A 681 -35.45 -5.82 -11.75
N TYR A 682 -34.76 -6.90 -11.38
CA TYR A 682 -35.37 -8.22 -11.23
C TYR A 682 -36.44 -8.22 -10.13
N TYR A 683 -36.12 -7.69 -8.95
CA TYR A 683 -37.09 -7.57 -7.85
C TYR A 683 -38.22 -6.60 -8.20
N TRP A 684 -37.94 -5.50 -8.89
CA TRP A 684 -38.98 -4.54 -9.29
C TRP A 684 -39.95 -5.17 -10.30
N GLU A 685 -39.48 -5.91 -11.31
CA GLU A 685 -40.37 -6.62 -12.24
C GLU A 685 -41.15 -7.73 -11.55
N ARG A 686 -40.50 -8.50 -10.65
CA ARG A 686 -41.11 -9.66 -10.01
C ARG A 686 -42.14 -9.28 -8.95
N CYS A 687 -41.90 -8.21 -8.19
CA CYS A 687 -42.69 -7.80 -7.03
C CYS A 687 -43.55 -6.55 -7.28
N GLY A 688 -43.25 -5.76 -8.32
CA GLY A 688 -43.94 -4.50 -8.60
C GLY A 688 -43.88 -3.53 -7.44
N ALA A 689 -45.03 -2.96 -7.06
CA ALA A 689 -45.14 -2.03 -5.95
C ALA A 689 -44.74 -2.64 -4.59
N SER A 690 -44.79 -3.97 -4.47
CA SER A 690 -44.44 -4.72 -3.26
C SER A 690 -42.96 -5.13 -3.22
N ARG A 691 -42.10 -4.55 -4.07
CA ARG A 691 -40.65 -4.76 -4.01
C ARG A 691 -40.10 -4.42 -2.61
N PRO A 692 -39.04 -5.10 -2.15
CA PRO A 692 -38.36 -4.74 -0.90
C PRO A 692 -37.76 -3.34 -1.00
N THR A 693 -37.45 -2.77 0.16
CA THR A 693 -36.63 -1.56 0.25
C THR A 693 -35.22 -1.89 -0.23
N LEU A 694 -34.75 -1.16 -1.24
CA LEU A 694 -33.45 -1.36 -1.89
C LEU A 694 -32.51 -0.24 -1.46
N LEU A 695 -31.36 -0.63 -0.92
CA LEU A 695 -30.33 0.28 -0.43
C LEU A 695 -29.06 0.07 -1.25
N VAL A 696 -28.38 1.14 -1.63
CA VAL A 696 -27.08 1.08 -2.30
C VAL A 696 -25.99 1.60 -1.38
N VAL A 697 -24.91 0.82 -1.24
CA VAL A 697 -23.73 1.19 -0.47
C VAL A 697 -22.51 1.40 -1.38
N GLU A 698 -21.79 2.50 -1.14
CA GLU A 698 -20.57 2.90 -1.84
C GLU A 698 -19.46 3.30 -0.87
N PRO A 699 -18.18 3.19 -1.25
CA PRO A 699 -17.10 3.79 -0.51
C PRO A 699 -17.20 5.33 -0.54
N SER A 700 -16.92 5.99 0.58
CA SER A 700 -16.96 7.47 0.65
C SER A 700 -16.11 8.18 -0.41
N GLN A 701 -15.00 7.57 -0.82
CA GLN A 701 -14.08 8.10 -1.83
C GLN A 701 -14.42 7.74 -3.29
N ALA A 702 -15.42 6.88 -3.53
CA ALA A 702 -15.92 6.55 -4.87
C ALA A 702 -17.46 6.48 -4.88
N ASP A 703 -18.09 7.61 -4.58
CA ASP A 703 -19.51 7.77 -4.28
C ASP A 703 -20.36 8.19 -5.50
N CYS A 704 -20.05 7.68 -6.69
CA CYS A 704 -20.63 8.17 -7.93
C CYS A 704 -22.16 8.02 -8.03
N LEU A 705 -22.76 6.98 -7.46
CA LEU A 705 -24.22 6.80 -7.43
C LEU A 705 -24.90 7.70 -6.39
N TYR A 706 -24.27 7.90 -5.22
CA TYR A 706 -24.71 8.88 -4.23
C TYR A 706 -24.76 10.29 -4.83
N GLN A 707 -23.71 10.69 -5.56
CA GLN A 707 -23.68 11.97 -6.28
C GLN A 707 -24.73 12.02 -7.40
N SER A 708 -24.98 10.90 -8.07
CA SER A 708 -26.01 10.83 -9.11
C SER A 708 -27.41 11.03 -8.53
N ALA A 709 -27.65 10.49 -7.33
CA ALA A 709 -28.90 10.68 -6.60
C ALA A 709 -29.09 12.12 -6.10
N LEU A 710 -28.01 12.81 -5.72
CA LEU A 710 -28.07 14.24 -5.41
C LEU A 710 -28.38 15.10 -6.64
N ALA A 711 -27.81 14.75 -7.79
CA ALA A 711 -27.96 15.51 -9.04
C ALA A 711 -29.28 15.18 -9.78
N GLY A 712 -29.83 13.98 -9.59
CA GLY A 712 -30.93 13.42 -10.38
C GLY A 712 -30.51 12.92 -11.77
N GLU A 713 -29.20 12.85 -12.05
CA GLU A 713 -28.63 12.43 -13.32
C GLU A 713 -27.28 11.73 -13.11
N PRO A 714 -26.75 10.93 -14.06
CA PRO A 714 -25.48 10.24 -13.91
C PRO A 714 -24.34 11.22 -13.61
N ALA A 715 -23.66 11.03 -12.49
CA ALA A 715 -22.60 11.89 -11.99
C ALA A 715 -21.27 11.14 -11.77
N ARG A 716 -20.23 11.90 -11.44
CA ARG A 716 -18.91 11.40 -11.06
C ARG A 716 -18.75 11.41 -9.54
N ALA A 717 -17.86 10.56 -9.04
CA ALA A 717 -17.47 10.54 -7.63
C ALA A 717 -16.80 11.87 -7.22
N THR A 718 -16.91 12.22 -5.94
CA THR A 718 -16.26 13.43 -5.37
C THR A 718 -14.87 13.15 -4.79
N GLY A 719 -14.56 11.90 -4.49
CA GLY A 719 -13.29 11.48 -3.89
C GLY A 719 -12.20 11.10 -4.90
N SER A 720 -11.10 10.55 -4.38
CA SER A 720 -9.91 10.13 -5.14
C SER A 720 -10.09 8.83 -5.93
N VAL A 721 -11.21 8.12 -5.74
CA VAL A 721 -11.47 6.75 -6.20
C VAL A 721 -10.45 5.69 -5.73
N ASP A 722 -9.59 6.03 -4.75
CA ASP A 722 -8.60 5.12 -4.18
C ASP A 722 -9.19 4.43 -2.96
N SER A 723 -9.69 3.20 -3.10
CA SER A 723 -10.38 2.46 -2.04
C SER A 723 -9.95 0.99 -2.00
N VAL A 724 -9.86 0.42 -0.79
CA VAL A 724 -9.64 -1.03 -0.62
C VAL A 724 -10.79 -1.85 -1.21
N MET A 725 -12.01 -1.28 -1.28
CA MET A 725 -13.17 -1.85 -1.97
C MET A 725 -13.04 -1.69 -3.49
N ALA A 726 -11.98 -2.24 -4.10
CA ALA A 726 -11.64 -2.04 -5.51
C ALA A 726 -12.80 -2.32 -6.48
N GLY A 727 -13.64 -3.33 -6.21
CA GLY A 727 -14.83 -3.62 -7.04
C GLY A 727 -15.89 -2.50 -7.05
N LEU A 728 -15.80 -1.53 -6.14
CA LEU A 728 -16.70 -0.38 -5.97
C LEU A 728 -16.01 0.96 -6.22
N ALA A 729 -14.69 0.97 -6.46
CA ALA A 729 -13.85 2.15 -6.62
C ALA A 729 -14.04 2.83 -8.00
N CYS A 730 -15.28 3.20 -8.33
CA CYS A 730 -15.67 3.68 -9.65
C CYS A 730 -15.80 5.21 -9.68
N GLY A 731 -15.17 5.85 -10.67
CA GLY A 731 -15.21 7.32 -10.80
C GLY A 731 -16.46 7.90 -11.45
N ALA A 732 -17.26 7.10 -12.16
CA ALA A 732 -18.45 7.57 -12.87
C ALA A 732 -19.56 6.52 -12.93
N THR A 733 -20.80 6.98 -12.75
CA THR A 733 -22.01 6.17 -12.90
C THR A 733 -22.26 5.83 -14.35
N SER A 734 -22.58 4.56 -14.63
CA SER A 734 -23.04 4.11 -15.95
C SER A 734 -24.40 4.75 -16.28
N PRO A 735 -24.52 5.56 -17.35
CA PRO A 735 -25.78 6.22 -17.71
C PRO A 735 -26.94 5.24 -17.91
N LEU A 736 -26.66 4.06 -18.48
CA LEU A 736 -27.66 3.01 -18.62
C LEU A 736 -28.11 2.43 -17.27
N ALA A 737 -27.17 2.20 -16.35
CA ALA A 737 -27.51 1.67 -15.02
C ALA A 737 -28.39 2.65 -14.23
N TRP A 738 -28.07 3.96 -14.30
CA TRP A 738 -28.83 5.00 -13.61
C TRP A 738 -30.32 5.01 -13.98
N ARG A 739 -30.67 4.72 -15.23
CA ARG A 739 -32.07 4.63 -15.69
C ARG A 739 -32.90 3.60 -14.90
N PHE A 740 -32.25 2.56 -14.37
CA PHE A 740 -32.91 1.58 -13.51
C PHE A 740 -32.84 1.98 -12.03
N LEU A 741 -31.73 2.58 -11.60
CA LEU A 741 -31.45 2.89 -10.19
C LEU A 741 -32.24 4.10 -9.68
N ASP A 742 -32.39 5.16 -10.48
CA ASP A 742 -33.05 6.42 -10.12
C ASP A 742 -34.45 6.20 -9.51
N GLY A 743 -35.26 5.32 -10.10
CA GLY A 743 -36.60 5.01 -9.60
C GLY A 743 -36.70 3.80 -8.68
N SER A 744 -35.65 2.97 -8.55
CA SER A 744 -35.73 1.69 -7.83
C SER A 744 -35.02 1.67 -6.48
N ILE A 745 -34.01 2.51 -6.28
CA ILE A 745 -33.24 2.56 -5.03
C ILE A 745 -33.90 3.53 -4.06
N ASP A 746 -34.16 3.09 -2.83
CA ASP A 746 -34.84 3.90 -1.82
C ASP A 746 -33.87 4.77 -1.00
N ALA A 747 -32.63 4.32 -0.83
CA ALA A 747 -31.58 5.15 -0.26
C ALA A 747 -30.17 4.76 -0.72
N PHE A 748 -29.29 5.75 -0.72
CA PHE A 748 -27.86 5.64 -1.01
C PHE A 748 -27.08 5.98 0.25
N LEU A 749 -26.09 5.16 0.61
CA LEU A 749 -25.26 5.37 1.79
C LEU A 749 -23.78 5.21 1.46
N LYS A 750 -22.95 5.94 2.18
CA LYS A 750 -21.49 5.89 2.08
C LYS A 750 -20.89 5.19 3.30
N VAL A 751 -19.88 4.37 3.08
CA VAL A 751 -19.12 3.72 4.15
C VAL A 751 -17.62 3.92 3.94
N GLU A 752 -16.87 3.91 5.03
CA GLU A 752 -15.41 4.00 4.97
C GLU A 752 -14.78 2.62 4.70
N ASP A 753 -13.57 2.61 4.16
CA ASP A 753 -12.80 1.37 3.95
C ASP A 753 -12.65 0.56 5.26
N ALA A 754 -12.44 1.26 6.38
CA ALA A 754 -12.34 0.63 7.69
C ALA A 754 -13.66 -0.04 8.14
N ASP A 755 -14.82 0.48 7.73
CA ASP A 755 -16.11 -0.16 8.02
C ASP A 755 -16.24 -1.47 7.21
N ALA A 756 -15.79 -1.49 5.95
CA ALA A 756 -15.75 -2.70 5.13
C ALA A 756 -14.81 -3.77 5.70
N VAL A 757 -13.60 -3.37 6.11
CA VAL A 757 -12.61 -4.27 6.76
C VAL A 757 -13.16 -4.86 8.06
N ALA A 758 -13.82 -4.05 8.89
CA ALA A 758 -14.45 -4.52 10.11
C ALA A 758 -15.56 -5.55 9.82
N ALA A 759 -16.37 -5.31 8.77
CA ALA A 759 -17.39 -6.24 8.31
C ALA A 759 -16.81 -7.55 7.77
N MET A 760 -15.64 -7.51 7.08
CA MET A 760 -14.92 -8.72 6.67
C MET A 760 -14.54 -9.57 7.89
N GLY A 761 -14.04 -8.95 8.96
CA GLY A 761 -13.70 -9.63 10.21
C GLY A 761 -14.92 -10.28 10.88
N VAL A 762 -16.07 -9.60 10.92
CA VAL A 762 -17.32 -10.15 11.44
C VAL A 762 -17.76 -11.40 10.66
N LEU A 763 -17.73 -11.33 9.32
CA LEU A 763 -18.08 -12.46 8.45
C LEU A 763 -17.08 -13.62 8.59
N ALA A 764 -15.79 -13.32 8.64
CA ALA A 764 -14.74 -14.32 8.78
C ALA A 764 -14.86 -15.08 10.11
N ALA A 765 -15.21 -14.39 11.20
CA ALA A 765 -15.29 -15.00 12.53
C ALA A 765 -16.39 -16.08 12.62
N GLY A 766 -17.57 -15.82 12.04
CA GLY A 766 -18.74 -16.67 12.19
C GLY A 766 -19.20 -16.84 13.66
N SER A 767 -19.99 -17.88 13.93
CA SER A 767 -20.42 -18.27 15.27
C SER A 767 -20.76 -19.76 15.33
N ALA A 768 -21.37 -20.23 16.43
CA ALA A 768 -21.91 -21.58 16.50
C ALA A 768 -23.00 -21.86 15.44
N ARG A 769 -23.84 -20.86 15.11
CA ARG A 769 -24.97 -20.98 14.16
C ARG A 769 -24.78 -20.18 12.88
N ASP A 770 -23.78 -19.30 12.83
CA ASP A 770 -23.46 -18.49 11.66
C ASP A 770 -22.20 -19.04 11.00
N ILE A 771 -22.30 -19.35 9.71
CA ILE A 771 -21.16 -19.86 8.96
C ILE A 771 -20.06 -18.79 8.85
N PRO A 772 -18.78 -19.13 9.04
CA PRO A 772 -17.66 -18.28 8.63
C PRO A 772 -17.70 -18.03 7.12
N VAL A 773 -17.80 -16.78 6.70
CA VAL A 773 -17.84 -16.37 5.29
C VAL A 773 -16.55 -15.64 4.92
N ILE A 774 -15.92 -16.07 3.83
CA ILE A 774 -14.78 -15.38 3.23
C ILE A 774 -15.33 -14.33 2.26
N ALA A 775 -15.42 -13.09 2.73
CA ALA A 775 -15.83 -11.95 1.93
C ALA A 775 -14.63 -11.06 1.63
N GLY A 776 -14.42 -10.73 0.36
CA GLY A 776 -13.52 -9.65 -0.04
C GLY A 776 -14.05 -8.29 0.43
N GLU A 777 -13.26 -7.25 0.24
CA GLU A 777 -13.49 -5.88 0.66
C GLU A 777 -14.83 -5.37 0.10
N SER A 778 -15.05 -5.49 -1.20
CA SER A 778 -16.33 -5.12 -1.83
C SER A 778 -17.46 -6.07 -1.44
N GLY A 779 -17.17 -7.34 -1.17
CA GLY A 779 -18.15 -8.32 -0.72
C GLY A 779 -18.75 -7.99 0.65
N ALA A 780 -17.95 -7.41 1.55
CA ALA A 780 -18.37 -7.06 2.91
C ALA A 780 -19.12 -5.72 3.02
N ALA A 781 -19.09 -4.87 1.99
CA ALA A 781 -19.65 -3.51 2.03
C ALA A 781 -21.14 -3.48 2.41
N GLY A 782 -21.95 -4.45 1.97
CA GLY A 782 -23.36 -4.55 2.35
C GLY A 782 -23.57 -4.74 3.86
N LEU A 783 -22.71 -5.54 4.51
CA LEU A 783 -22.75 -5.70 5.97
C LEU A 783 -22.24 -4.44 6.67
N ALA A 784 -21.18 -3.81 6.15
CA ALA A 784 -20.67 -2.54 6.68
C ALA A 784 -21.76 -1.46 6.73
N GLY A 785 -22.51 -1.31 5.63
CA GLY A 785 -23.64 -0.39 5.56
C GLY A 785 -24.74 -0.71 6.58
N LEU A 786 -25.09 -2.00 6.74
CA LEU A 786 -26.08 -2.42 7.75
C LEU A 786 -25.63 -2.13 9.19
N LEU A 787 -24.36 -2.40 9.51
CA LEU A 787 -23.79 -2.14 10.83
C LEU A 787 -23.83 -0.65 11.16
N ARG A 788 -23.46 0.21 10.20
CA ARG A 788 -23.53 1.67 10.36
C ARG A 788 -24.96 2.17 10.53
N LEU A 789 -25.89 1.70 9.70
CA LEU A 789 -27.31 2.09 9.80
C LEU A 789 -27.91 1.74 11.15
N LEU A 790 -27.68 0.53 11.66
CA LEU A 790 -28.23 0.08 12.94
C LEU A 790 -27.52 0.70 14.16
N ALA A 791 -26.32 1.27 13.98
CA ALA A 791 -25.66 2.09 14.99
C ALA A 791 -26.33 3.47 15.16
N GLU A 792 -27.18 3.88 14.22
CA GLU A 792 -27.91 5.16 14.22
C GLU A 792 -29.43 4.91 14.21
N PRO A 793 -30.08 4.71 15.39
CA PRO A 793 -31.47 4.28 15.48
C PRO A 793 -32.48 5.16 14.75
N GLU A 794 -32.20 6.47 14.63
CA GLU A 794 -33.05 7.41 13.90
C GLU A 794 -33.05 7.12 12.40
N LEU A 795 -31.88 6.84 11.80
CA LEU A 795 -31.74 6.48 10.39
C LEU A 795 -32.32 5.09 10.12
N ALA A 796 -32.07 4.12 11.00
CA ALA A 796 -32.66 2.79 10.90
C ALA A 796 -34.21 2.84 10.90
N ALA A 797 -34.80 3.67 11.78
CA ALA A 797 -36.24 3.85 11.86
C ALA A 797 -36.82 4.49 10.59
N LEU A 798 -36.12 5.46 9.97
CA LEU A 798 -36.54 6.07 8.70
C LEU A 798 -36.65 5.05 7.56
N LEU A 799 -35.79 4.04 7.56
CA LEU A 799 -35.79 2.99 6.54
C LEU A 799 -36.67 1.79 6.89
N GLY A 800 -37.23 1.73 8.10
CA GLY A 800 -38.00 0.56 8.56
C GLY A 800 -37.13 -0.65 8.95
N LEU A 801 -35.85 -0.42 9.29
CA LEU A 801 -34.95 -1.43 9.83
C LEU A 801 -35.24 -1.64 11.33
N ASP A 802 -36.22 -2.49 11.63
CA ASP A 802 -36.67 -2.82 12.99
C ASP A 802 -36.59 -4.33 13.29
N ALA A 803 -37.16 -4.74 14.43
CA ALA A 803 -37.21 -6.14 14.85
C ALA A 803 -37.96 -7.09 13.89
N ASN A 804 -38.72 -6.58 12.93
CA ASN A 804 -39.39 -7.35 11.88
C ASN A 804 -38.60 -7.38 10.56
N ALA A 805 -37.51 -6.61 10.46
CA ALA A 805 -36.72 -6.51 9.25
C ALA A 805 -36.07 -7.85 8.87
N ARG A 806 -36.20 -8.23 7.60
CA ARG A 806 -35.58 -9.40 7.00
C ARG A 806 -34.64 -8.90 5.91
N VAL A 807 -33.35 -8.91 6.19
CA VAL A 807 -32.32 -8.27 5.36
C VAL A 807 -31.58 -9.32 4.52
N LEU A 808 -31.42 -9.03 3.24
CA LEU A 808 -30.55 -9.77 2.32
C LEU A 808 -29.29 -8.95 2.02
N LEU A 809 -28.13 -9.59 2.17
CA LEU A 809 -26.83 -9.11 1.72
C LEU A 809 -26.32 -10.00 0.59
N ILE A 810 -25.46 -9.43 -0.26
CA ILE A 810 -24.77 -10.17 -1.32
C ILE A 810 -23.27 -10.12 -1.03
N ASN A 811 -22.64 -11.27 -0.74
CA ASN A 811 -21.18 -11.37 -0.75
C ASN A 811 -20.74 -11.51 -2.21
N THR A 812 -20.33 -10.42 -2.84
CA THR A 812 -20.04 -10.37 -4.27
C THR A 812 -18.76 -11.11 -4.66
N GLU A 813 -17.82 -11.27 -3.73
CA GLU A 813 -16.52 -11.88 -3.99
C GLU A 813 -15.85 -12.43 -2.73
N GLY A 814 -14.99 -13.43 -2.91
CA GLY A 814 -14.14 -13.95 -1.85
C GLY A 814 -12.81 -13.21 -1.75
N ALA A 815 -11.82 -13.85 -1.15
CA ALA A 815 -10.43 -13.36 -1.10
C ALA A 815 -9.76 -13.46 -2.48
N THR A 816 -10.08 -12.53 -3.39
CA THR A 816 -9.56 -12.55 -4.77
C THR A 816 -8.09 -12.16 -4.88
N ALA A 817 -7.54 -11.58 -3.80
CA ALA A 817 -6.13 -11.38 -3.51
C ALA A 817 -5.86 -11.87 -2.07
N PRO A 818 -5.51 -13.17 -1.87
CA PRO A 818 -5.37 -13.76 -0.54
C PRO A 818 -4.40 -13.04 0.42
N SER A 819 -3.32 -12.45 -0.09
CA SER A 819 -2.38 -11.66 0.74
C SER A 819 -3.02 -10.38 1.27
N VAL A 820 -3.77 -9.68 0.42
CA VAL A 820 -4.53 -8.47 0.82
C VAL A 820 -5.61 -8.85 1.84
N TYR A 821 -6.33 -9.94 1.62
CA TYR A 821 -7.32 -10.44 2.58
C TYR A 821 -6.68 -10.73 3.95
N GLU A 822 -5.54 -11.42 3.98
CA GLU A 822 -4.84 -11.74 5.23
C GLU A 822 -4.37 -10.47 5.95
N ALA A 823 -3.85 -9.48 5.22
CA ALA A 823 -3.44 -8.20 5.77
C ALA A 823 -4.61 -7.41 6.38
N LEU A 824 -5.78 -7.42 5.72
CA LEU A 824 -6.97 -6.68 6.18
C LEU A 824 -7.70 -7.38 7.33
N VAL A 825 -7.89 -8.70 7.25
CA VAL A 825 -8.66 -9.48 8.24
C VAL A 825 -7.80 -9.88 9.44
N GLY A 826 -6.48 -9.94 9.27
CA GLY A 826 -5.54 -10.35 10.32
C GLY A 826 -5.42 -11.86 10.49
N GLU A 827 -5.94 -12.66 9.55
CA GLU A 827 -5.72 -14.11 9.48
C GLU A 827 -5.80 -14.64 8.04
N PRO A 828 -5.07 -15.72 7.71
CA PRO A 828 -5.07 -16.28 6.36
C PRO A 828 -6.41 -16.90 5.99
N VAL A 829 -6.75 -16.86 4.70
CA VAL A 829 -7.93 -17.54 4.12
C VAL A 829 -8.04 -19.00 4.56
N ALA A 830 -6.90 -19.69 4.66
CA ALA A 830 -6.84 -21.09 5.11
C ALA A 830 -7.39 -21.31 6.53
N SER A 831 -7.23 -20.34 7.43
CA SER A 831 -7.79 -20.35 8.78
C SER A 831 -9.32 -20.30 8.75
N VAL A 832 -9.86 -19.36 7.98
CA VAL A 832 -11.32 -19.20 7.81
C VAL A 832 -11.92 -20.46 7.17
N LEU A 833 -11.28 -21.02 6.14
CA LEU A 833 -11.69 -22.29 5.53
C LEU A 833 -11.65 -23.48 6.49
N ALA A 834 -10.70 -23.51 7.44
CA ALA A 834 -10.68 -24.53 8.48
C ALA A 834 -11.91 -24.39 9.40
N ARG A 835 -12.18 -23.17 9.88
CA ARG A 835 -13.39 -22.91 10.68
C ARG A 835 -14.68 -23.22 9.93
N GLN A 836 -14.75 -22.91 8.64
CA GLN A 836 -15.93 -23.20 7.82
C GLN A 836 -16.16 -24.71 7.69
N ARG A 837 -15.09 -25.51 7.56
CA ARG A 837 -15.16 -26.99 7.56
C ARG A 837 -15.63 -27.53 8.90
N ASP A 838 -15.12 -27.01 10.01
CA ASP A 838 -15.52 -27.43 11.36
C ASP A 838 -16.99 -27.07 11.63
N TRP A 839 -17.41 -25.85 11.24
CA TRP A 839 -18.79 -25.40 11.32
C TRP A 839 -19.72 -26.29 10.50
N ALA A 840 -19.34 -26.61 9.25
CA ALA A 840 -20.14 -27.47 8.38
C ALA A 840 -20.27 -28.89 8.94
N ALA A 841 -19.18 -29.45 9.49
CA ALA A 841 -19.21 -30.76 10.14
C ALA A 841 -20.15 -30.79 11.36
N ALA A 842 -20.23 -29.68 12.10
CA ALA A 842 -21.10 -29.55 13.27
C ALA A 842 -22.58 -29.31 12.92
N ASN A 843 -22.87 -28.54 11.86
CA ASN A 843 -24.21 -28.02 11.58
C ASN A 843 -24.92 -28.65 10.38
N LEU A 844 -24.18 -29.17 9.39
CA LEU A 844 -24.76 -29.68 8.15
C LEU A 844 -24.84 -31.22 8.09
N GLY A 845 -24.17 -31.95 8.99
CA GLY A 845 -24.09 -33.42 8.94
C GLY A 845 -23.32 -33.92 7.71
N ARG A 846 -22.93 -35.21 7.68
CA ARG A 846 -22.18 -35.79 6.55
C ARG A 846 -22.96 -35.85 5.24
#